data_AF-A0A327HQ74-F1
#
_entry.id   AF-A0A327HQ74-F1
#
_cell.length_a   1.000
_cell.length_b   1.000
_cell.length_c   1.000
_cell.angle_alpha   90.00
_cell.angle_beta   90.00
_cell.angle_gamma   90.00
#
_symmetry.space_group_name_H-M   'P 1'
#
loop_
_entity.id
_entity.type
_entity.pdbx_description
1 polymer ?
#
loop_
_entity_poly.entity_id
_entity_poly.type
_entity_poly.pdbx_seq_one_letter_code
_entity_poly.pdbx_strand_id
1 'polypeptide(L)'
;MGVEDKTTISQLKSHKKRWSQKDLLERIVARHFNIFESLSGIWPSWVVDSLEDKDISGSLVELNKHLKKLDWMAKIFPEEPYVLKILPVPKGLFILGRKQFLLFWILAFFSAWGMGIEWISNHQTDTSLTNYTTLYRSFVYYAIPLIGTLLISNIVQIYLAKKNDIRIGGMIPILFPIPLAIWPFGIIAIPSHPRRDSICWPSTKKMISVCLSGPAVILIFGALFLSLGIFFTPNMIDQLNSQPYKTNPPLIIELIFSLVPEKYIDGMGLYWLHPLGLAGLALTLIGWINLLPLPTLAGGRILAGLIGLDEMSKVGTQISLMVLILILGLSYGFLEQSSIWTFIIIGGLMLLFTYGTDQKLPIILDETKSINDGVSKNFTSIFIIFLLLLLPAKMPLEPVEDWDSEINIELDDLYVFNDTNEIKFSISNPSLLPKEIKIRAWMETAQTIDFDMQCSQNELIEDCEVIEINPHSSIEIMFKSINNITPNQSVEVILLFDYLGLKEYHQITFLSDTQIQSLIPRWEFNEDLIKPEICTNLTNNGDEIQINISNYWKNKETSNALKTGNQRFCLVGGAGFMLSKNKNISNPSISYVVNGTNYSIDFLAAQTNKLLLSPNYGWNFTDLNANYYPFISNSELEISETLSELCSNNTAYPLMLNTENFVWNATSSNSRKFLPNLDNKTLVVKLPKSGYLKKCDRENPVNSDNYIIKQGPQILVNGTESEIIWGHIPIWDLINCTNCENHFSEEFNITIYAINENVSISTRFHGDVIPWKLNLDESKRLITAENETEINIDIDFYDEKLFLMIWMDYDSNNLEIHFSAWSEVY
;
A
#
# COMPACT_ATOMS: atom_id res chain seq x y z
N MET A 1 61.36 51.41 -78.72
CA MET A 1 61.42 51.34 -77.24
C MET A 1 59.99 51.50 -76.72
N GLY A 2 59.31 50.54 -76.10
CA GLY A 2 59.54 49.11 -75.87
C GLY A 2 58.15 48.42 -75.94
N VAL A 3 57.99 47.38 -76.78
CA VAL A 3 57.98 45.94 -76.44
C VAL A 3 56.85 45.57 -75.45
N GLU A 4 55.69 45.24 -76.03
CA GLU A 4 54.65 44.39 -75.42
C GLU A 4 55.04 42.92 -75.65
N ASP A 5 55.38 42.18 -74.58
CA ASP A 5 55.50 40.72 -74.65
C ASP A 5 54.12 40.08 -74.40
N LYS A 6 53.38 39.86 -75.50
CA LYS A 6 52.29 38.90 -75.55
C LYS A 6 52.89 37.50 -75.67
N THR A 7 53.07 36.82 -74.53
CA THR A 7 53.37 35.39 -74.51
C THR A 7 52.24 34.62 -75.20
N THR A 8 52.48 34.21 -76.45
CA THR A 8 51.63 33.28 -77.20
C THR A 8 51.57 31.94 -76.48
N ILE A 9 50.45 31.71 -75.79
CA ILE A 9 50.08 30.42 -75.21
C ILE A 9 49.95 29.43 -76.38
N SER A 10 50.75 28.37 -76.39
CA SER A 10 50.62 27.28 -77.35
C SER A 10 49.21 26.70 -77.28
N GLN A 11 48.46 26.74 -78.38
CA GLN A 11 47.14 26.12 -78.47
C GLN A 11 47.25 24.63 -78.10
N LEU A 12 46.46 24.22 -77.10
CA LEU A 12 46.22 22.81 -76.80
C LEU A 12 45.74 22.12 -78.08
N LYS A 13 46.46 21.09 -78.55
CA LYS A 13 46.03 20.25 -79.68
C LYS A 13 44.65 19.69 -79.35
N SER A 14 43.62 20.19 -80.01
CA SER A 14 42.26 19.65 -79.95
C SER A 14 42.30 18.18 -80.38
N HIS A 15 41.96 17.26 -79.47
CA HIS A 15 41.84 15.85 -79.80
C HIS A 15 40.77 15.64 -80.89
N LYS A 16 41.06 14.79 -81.87
CA LYS A 16 40.24 14.55 -83.08
C LYS A 16 38.89 13.89 -82.82
N LYS A 17 38.62 13.43 -81.58
CA LYS A 17 37.41 12.70 -81.17
C LYS A 17 36.96 13.24 -79.80
N ARG A 18 35.68 13.63 -79.69
CA ARG A 18 35.07 14.09 -78.43
C ARG A 18 35.04 12.90 -77.46
N TRP A 19 35.63 13.05 -76.28
CA TRP A 19 35.58 12.00 -75.26
C TRP A 19 34.15 11.81 -74.76
N SER A 20 33.74 10.54 -74.63
CA SER A 20 32.58 10.21 -73.83
C SER A 20 32.88 10.42 -72.35
N GLN A 21 31.86 10.57 -71.52
CA GLN A 21 32.04 10.68 -70.07
C GLN A 21 32.72 9.43 -69.48
N LYS A 22 32.43 8.25 -70.04
CA LYS A 22 33.09 6.99 -69.67
C LYS A 22 34.58 7.03 -70.03
N ASP A 23 34.94 7.50 -71.23
CA ASP A 23 36.34 7.60 -71.67
C ASP A 23 37.17 8.55 -70.81
N LEU A 24 36.56 9.67 -70.40
CA LEU A 24 37.21 10.64 -69.51
C LEU A 24 37.46 10.04 -68.13
N LEU A 25 36.46 9.36 -67.56
CA LEU A 25 36.58 8.71 -66.25
C LEU A 25 37.59 7.56 -66.29
N GLU A 26 37.58 6.76 -67.36
CA GLU A 26 38.55 5.69 -67.59
C GLU A 26 39.98 6.24 -67.63
N ARG A 27 40.22 7.36 -68.31
CA ARG A 27 41.54 7.99 -68.35
C ARG A 27 41.99 8.55 -67.00
N ILE A 28 41.04 8.90 -66.11
CA ILE A 28 41.34 9.32 -64.73
C ILE A 28 41.68 8.11 -63.86
N VAL A 29 40.93 7.01 -64.00
CA VAL A 29 41.19 5.75 -63.29
C VAL A 29 42.53 5.16 -63.69
N ALA A 30 42.86 5.15 -64.99
CA ALA A 30 44.11 4.62 -65.54
C ALA A 30 45.38 5.33 -65.03
N ARG A 31 45.24 6.50 -64.37
CA ARG A 31 46.37 7.18 -63.72
C ARG A 31 46.70 6.63 -62.32
N HIS A 32 45.74 5.96 -61.70
CA HIS A 32 45.83 5.48 -60.32
C HIS A 32 45.77 3.95 -60.23
N PHE A 33 45.26 3.28 -61.26
CA PHE A 33 45.10 1.83 -61.32
C PHE A 33 45.43 1.29 -62.72
N ASN A 34 45.89 0.04 -62.80
CA ASN A 34 45.95 -0.73 -64.03
C ASN A 34 44.55 -1.24 -64.37
N ILE A 35 44.04 -0.98 -65.57
CA ILE A 35 42.71 -1.39 -66.01
C ILE A 35 42.82 -2.63 -66.90
N PHE A 36 42.14 -3.71 -66.54
CA PHE A 36 42.08 -4.94 -67.33
C PHE A 36 40.86 -4.98 -68.25
N GLU A 37 39.68 -4.78 -67.68
CA GLU A 37 38.40 -4.94 -68.39
C GLU A 37 37.42 -3.83 -67.99
N SER A 38 36.60 -3.38 -68.94
CA SER A 38 35.48 -2.47 -68.66
C SER A 38 34.20 -3.29 -68.50
N LEU A 39 33.55 -3.19 -67.34
CA LEU A 39 32.28 -3.86 -67.07
C LEU A 39 31.11 -3.03 -67.61
N SER A 40 30.04 -3.72 -68.04
CA SER A 40 28.79 -3.07 -68.48
C SER A 40 27.86 -2.84 -67.29
N GLY A 41 27.22 -1.66 -67.24
CA GLY A 41 26.34 -1.29 -66.14
C GLY A 41 25.84 0.14 -66.25
N ILE A 42 24.88 0.50 -65.39
CA ILE A 42 24.33 1.87 -65.32
C ILE A 42 25.42 2.88 -64.92
N TRP A 43 26.34 2.45 -64.06
CA TRP A 43 27.48 3.25 -63.61
C TRP A 43 28.78 2.69 -64.19
N PRO A 44 29.73 3.55 -64.62
CA PRO A 44 31.02 3.09 -65.12
C PRO A 44 31.77 2.25 -64.10
N SER A 45 32.17 1.05 -64.51
CA SER A 45 32.92 0.10 -63.68
C SER A 45 34.02 -0.59 -64.48
N TRP A 46 35.13 -0.87 -63.81
CA TRP A 46 36.32 -1.50 -64.39
C TRP A 46 36.90 -2.53 -63.44
N VAL A 47 37.46 -3.59 -64.00
CA VAL A 47 38.34 -4.51 -63.29
C VAL A 47 39.73 -3.89 -63.25
N VAL A 48 40.25 -3.67 -62.04
CA VAL A 48 41.45 -2.91 -61.78
C VAL A 48 42.42 -3.66 -60.88
N ASP A 49 43.70 -3.31 -60.98
CA ASP A 49 44.75 -3.73 -60.06
C ASP A 49 45.63 -2.54 -59.68
N SER A 50 46.35 -2.70 -58.58
CA SER A 50 47.35 -1.76 -58.11
C SER A 50 48.41 -1.47 -59.17
N LEU A 51 48.88 -0.22 -59.18
CA LEU A 51 50.15 0.12 -59.83
C LEU A 51 51.28 -0.45 -58.98
N GLU A 52 52.33 -0.99 -59.63
CA GLU A 52 53.51 -1.57 -58.98
C GLU A 52 53.97 -0.70 -57.78
N ASP A 53 54.19 -1.33 -56.63
CA ASP A 53 54.59 -0.75 -55.32
C ASP A 53 53.56 0.12 -54.54
N LYS A 54 52.27 0.18 -54.93
CA LYS A 54 51.25 0.95 -54.19
C LYS A 54 50.15 0.11 -53.55
N ASP A 55 49.82 0.43 -52.28
CA ASP A 55 48.61 -0.08 -51.61
C ASP A 55 47.34 0.37 -52.36
N ILE A 56 46.46 -0.59 -52.67
CA ILE A 56 45.19 -0.41 -53.40
C ILE A 56 44.33 0.66 -52.75
N SER A 57 44.20 0.59 -51.43
CA SER A 57 43.43 1.57 -50.66
C SER A 57 44.06 2.97 -50.68
N GLY A 58 45.40 3.05 -50.73
CA GLY A 58 46.11 4.33 -50.89
C GLY A 58 45.79 4.98 -52.23
N SER A 59 45.86 4.20 -53.31
CA SER A 59 45.50 4.62 -54.67
C SER A 59 44.03 5.03 -54.78
N LEU A 60 43.12 4.35 -54.07
CA LEU A 60 41.71 4.73 -54.00
C LEU A 60 41.50 6.10 -53.35
N VAL A 61 42.23 6.41 -52.27
CA VAL A 61 42.14 7.72 -51.59
C VAL A 61 42.63 8.84 -52.52
N GLU A 62 43.73 8.62 -53.25
CA GLU A 62 44.24 9.56 -54.26
C GLU A 62 43.22 9.78 -55.39
N LEU A 63 42.66 8.70 -55.94
CA LEU A 63 41.64 8.75 -56.97
C LEU A 63 40.39 9.51 -56.50
N ASN A 64 39.89 9.22 -55.30
CA ASN A 64 38.74 9.91 -54.72
C ASN A 64 39.00 11.39 -54.47
N LYS A 65 40.22 11.78 -54.08
CA LYS A 65 40.61 13.19 -53.95
C LYS A 65 40.56 13.92 -55.30
N HIS A 66 40.91 13.23 -56.40
CA HIS A 66 40.81 13.77 -57.74
C HIS A 66 39.35 13.84 -58.23
N LEU A 67 38.58 12.76 -58.08
CA LEU A 67 37.18 12.67 -58.51
C LEU A 67 36.25 13.61 -57.74
N LYS A 68 36.55 13.91 -56.48
CA LYS A 68 35.77 14.85 -55.64
C LYS A 68 35.65 16.25 -56.24
N LYS A 69 36.62 16.69 -57.05
CA LYS A 69 36.56 17.99 -57.77
C LYS A 69 35.52 18.00 -58.89
N LEU A 70 35.10 16.82 -59.35
CA LEU A 70 34.18 16.62 -60.47
C LEU A 70 32.79 16.15 -60.00
N ASP A 71 32.50 16.15 -58.70
CA ASP A 71 31.30 15.54 -58.09
C ASP A 71 31.18 14.02 -58.31
N TRP A 72 32.29 13.31 -58.51
CA TRP A 72 32.35 11.85 -58.62
C TRP A 72 33.11 11.23 -57.44
N MET A 73 32.88 9.95 -57.22
CA MET A 73 33.61 9.12 -56.27
C MET A 73 33.76 7.70 -56.81
N ALA A 74 34.80 7.01 -56.36
CA ALA A 74 35.07 5.62 -56.69
C ALA A 74 34.87 4.75 -55.45
N LYS A 75 34.17 3.63 -55.65
CA LYS A 75 33.99 2.53 -54.71
C LYS A 75 34.78 1.32 -55.23
N ILE A 76 35.48 0.62 -54.36
CA ILE A 76 36.19 -0.64 -54.68
C ILE A 76 35.56 -1.80 -53.93
N PHE A 77 35.39 -2.93 -54.61
CA PHE A 77 34.87 -4.18 -54.07
C PHE A 77 36.01 -5.17 -53.77
N PRO A 78 35.86 -6.10 -52.82
CA PRO A 78 36.93 -6.99 -52.37
C PRO A 78 37.19 -8.22 -53.27
N GLU A 79 36.58 -8.28 -54.46
CA GLU A 79 36.83 -9.36 -55.44
C GLU A 79 38.27 -9.28 -55.99
N GLU A 80 38.93 -10.40 -56.30
CA GLU A 80 40.26 -10.38 -56.96
C GLU A 80 40.15 -11.00 -58.36
N PRO A 81 40.49 -10.28 -59.45
CA PRO A 81 40.95 -8.88 -59.51
C PRO A 81 39.87 -7.84 -59.11
N TYR A 82 40.30 -6.71 -58.52
CA TYR A 82 39.41 -5.73 -57.88
C TYR A 82 38.44 -5.07 -58.84
N VAL A 83 37.18 -4.95 -58.41
CA VAL A 83 36.17 -4.22 -59.19
C VAL A 83 36.05 -2.80 -58.65
N LEU A 84 36.30 -1.82 -59.50
CA LEU A 84 36.14 -0.39 -59.22
C LEU A 84 34.87 0.14 -59.90
N LYS A 85 34.03 0.83 -59.15
CA LYS A 85 32.79 1.45 -59.64
C LYS A 85 32.76 2.94 -59.33
N ILE A 86 32.50 3.77 -60.33
CA ILE A 86 32.36 5.22 -60.15
C ILE A 86 30.90 5.61 -59.95
N LEU A 87 30.64 6.33 -58.86
CA LEU A 87 29.32 6.80 -58.45
C LEU A 87 29.31 8.34 -58.39
N PRO A 88 28.18 9.00 -58.68
CA PRO A 88 28.05 10.42 -58.40
C PRO A 88 28.00 10.66 -56.89
N VAL A 89 28.58 11.77 -56.42
CA VAL A 89 28.46 12.17 -55.02
C VAL A 89 26.99 12.53 -54.73
N PRO A 90 26.36 11.98 -53.67
CA PRO A 90 24.96 12.24 -53.37
C PRO A 90 24.71 13.74 -53.10
N LYS A 91 23.83 14.36 -53.90
CA LYS A 91 23.43 15.78 -53.78
C LYS A 91 22.15 15.90 -52.95
N GLY A 92 21.96 17.05 -52.29
CA GLY A 92 20.69 17.37 -51.60
C GLY A 92 20.46 16.68 -50.25
N LEU A 93 21.49 16.08 -49.65
CA LEU A 93 21.36 15.37 -48.37
C LEU A 93 20.92 16.28 -47.20
N PHE A 94 21.29 17.56 -47.23
CA PHE A 94 20.98 18.51 -46.15
C PHE A 94 19.73 19.31 -46.50
N ILE A 95 18.55 18.75 -46.21
CA ILE A 95 17.24 19.33 -46.54
C ILE A 95 16.84 20.42 -45.53
N LEU A 96 17.03 20.17 -44.23
CA LEU A 96 16.70 21.15 -43.19
C LEU A 96 17.70 22.31 -43.14
N GLY A 97 17.15 23.53 -43.07
CA GLY A 97 17.94 24.75 -42.84
C GLY A 97 18.38 24.88 -41.38
N ARG A 98 19.40 25.71 -41.12
CA ARG A 98 19.94 25.95 -39.76
C ARG A 98 18.86 26.41 -38.76
N LYS A 99 17.89 27.23 -39.21
CA LYS A 99 16.79 27.73 -38.37
C LYS A 99 15.83 26.62 -37.94
N GLN A 100 15.45 25.72 -38.87
CA GLN A 100 14.59 24.58 -38.57
C GLN A 100 15.28 23.61 -37.62
N PHE A 101 16.57 23.34 -37.85
CA PHE A 101 17.37 22.52 -36.94
C PHE A 101 17.38 23.09 -35.52
N LEU A 102 17.65 24.39 -35.38
CA LEU A 102 17.64 25.08 -34.09
C LEU A 102 16.25 25.05 -33.42
N LEU A 103 15.17 25.14 -34.21
CA LEU A 103 13.79 25.04 -33.71
C LEU A 103 13.50 23.67 -33.09
N PHE A 104 13.96 22.57 -33.68
CA PHE A 104 13.82 21.24 -33.05
C PHE A 104 14.55 21.13 -31.70
N TRP A 105 15.74 21.71 -31.59
CA TRP A 105 16.48 21.75 -30.32
C TRP A 105 15.77 22.59 -29.25
N ILE A 106 15.25 23.76 -29.61
CA ILE A 106 14.47 24.60 -28.69
C ILE A 106 13.21 23.87 -28.22
N LEU A 107 12.47 23.26 -29.14
CA LEU A 107 11.24 22.55 -28.79
C LEU A 107 11.51 21.32 -27.93
N ALA A 108 12.56 20.55 -28.24
CA ALA A 108 12.99 19.43 -27.39
C ALA A 108 13.40 19.91 -25.99
N PHE A 109 14.05 21.07 -25.89
CA PHE A 109 14.39 21.67 -24.60
C PHE A 109 13.16 21.99 -23.76
N PHE A 110 12.16 22.66 -24.34
CA PHE A 110 10.91 22.96 -23.62
C PHE A 110 10.12 21.71 -23.25
N SER A 111 10.10 20.69 -24.12
CA SER A 111 9.44 19.41 -23.83
C SER A 111 10.13 18.67 -22.68
N ALA A 112 11.47 18.58 -22.69
CA ALA A 112 12.22 18.03 -21.57
C ALA A 112 11.97 18.84 -20.29
N TRP A 113 12.00 20.17 -20.36
CA TRP A 113 11.74 21.00 -19.19
C TRP A 113 10.34 20.77 -18.61
N GLY A 114 9.32 20.66 -19.47
CA GLY A 114 7.96 20.29 -19.09
C GLY A 114 7.88 18.97 -18.33
N MET A 115 8.50 17.90 -18.83
CA MET A 115 8.49 16.60 -18.16
C MET A 115 9.22 16.62 -16.82
N GLY A 116 10.29 17.38 -16.69
CA GLY A 116 10.97 17.53 -15.39
C GLY A 116 10.13 18.30 -14.37
N ILE A 117 9.27 19.22 -14.81
CA ILE A 117 8.34 19.94 -13.92
C ILE A 117 7.30 18.95 -13.41
N GLU A 118 6.71 18.17 -14.31
CA GLU A 118 5.70 17.16 -13.97
C GLU A 118 6.24 16.08 -13.04
N TRP A 119 7.47 15.61 -13.29
CA TRP A 119 8.14 14.68 -12.40
C TRP A 119 8.23 15.21 -10.97
N ILE A 120 8.61 16.48 -10.78
CA ILE A 120 8.73 17.07 -9.44
C ILE A 120 7.35 17.31 -8.82
N SER A 121 6.37 17.79 -9.60
CA SER A 121 5.04 18.12 -9.07
C SER A 121 4.26 16.91 -8.56
N ASN A 122 4.49 15.73 -9.16
CA ASN A 122 3.80 14.51 -8.77
C ASN A 122 4.29 13.95 -7.41
N HIS A 123 5.50 14.31 -6.97
CA HIS A 123 6.11 13.76 -5.76
C HIS A 123 6.11 14.73 -4.55
N GLN A 124 5.75 16.02 -4.69
CA GLN A 124 5.85 17.00 -3.59
C GLN A 124 4.59 17.87 -3.45
N THR A 125 3.97 17.86 -2.26
CA THR A 125 2.70 18.55 -1.94
C THR A 125 2.71 20.07 -2.13
N ASP A 126 3.83 20.74 -1.83
CA ASP A 126 3.94 22.21 -1.95
C ASP A 126 4.37 22.72 -3.34
N THR A 127 4.32 21.86 -4.35
CA THR A 127 4.82 22.19 -5.69
C THR A 127 3.69 22.29 -6.72
N SER A 128 3.30 23.52 -7.03
CA SER A 128 2.47 23.80 -8.21
C SER A 128 3.32 23.82 -9.48
N LEU A 129 2.69 23.54 -10.64
CA LEU A 129 3.32 23.62 -11.98
C LEU A 129 4.01 24.97 -12.25
N THR A 130 3.62 26.03 -11.55
CA THR A 130 4.14 27.40 -11.70
C THR A 130 5.07 27.84 -10.56
N ASN A 131 5.35 26.97 -9.58
CA ASN A 131 6.25 27.30 -8.49
C ASN A 131 7.68 27.53 -9.03
N TYR A 132 8.29 28.66 -8.65
CA TYR A 132 9.63 29.03 -9.10
C TYR A 132 10.67 27.98 -8.75
N THR A 133 10.57 27.37 -7.55
CA THR A 133 11.52 26.34 -7.10
C THR A 133 11.47 25.10 -7.97
N THR A 134 10.26 24.64 -8.32
CA THR A 134 10.00 23.51 -9.23
C THR A 134 10.54 23.80 -10.63
N LEU A 135 10.21 24.97 -11.19
CA LEU A 135 10.69 25.41 -12.50
C LEU A 135 12.22 25.42 -12.56
N TYR A 136 12.87 26.00 -11.55
CA TYR A 136 14.33 26.09 -11.44
C TYR A 136 14.99 24.72 -11.29
N ARG A 137 14.48 23.88 -10.38
CA ARG A 137 15.01 22.52 -10.15
C ARG A 137 14.89 21.65 -11.41
N SER A 138 13.75 21.68 -12.08
CA SER A 138 13.56 20.96 -13.36
C SER A 138 14.51 21.47 -14.45
N PHE A 139 14.68 22.80 -14.56
CA PHE A 139 15.57 23.41 -15.55
C PHE A 139 17.03 22.98 -15.35
N VAL A 140 17.54 23.09 -14.11
CA VAL A 140 18.94 22.85 -13.78
C VAL A 140 19.27 21.36 -13.69
N TYR A 141 18.42 20.55 -13.07
CA TYR A 141 18.72 19.16 -12.78
C TYR A 141 18.19 18.17 -13.81
N TYR A 142 17.24 18.54 -14.67
CA TYR A 142 16.72 17.65 -15.70
C TYR A 142 16.99 18.14 -17.13
N ALA A 143 16.46 19.31 -17.51
CA ALA A 143 16.50 19.78 -18.89
C ALA A 143 17.93 20.08 -19.39
N ILE A 144 18.74 20.79 -18.61
CA ILE A 144 20.13 21.10 -18.96
C ILE A 144 20.99 19.83 -19.06
N PRO A 145 21.01 18.91 -18.07
CA PRO A 145 21.80 17.68 -18.16
C PRO A 145 21.41 16.82 -19.36
N LEU A 146 20.11 16.66 -19.63
CA LEU A 146 19.61 15.85 -20.72
C LEU A 146 19.93 16.47 -22.09
N ILE A 147 19.55 17.72 -22.35
CA ILE A 147 19.79 18.37 -23.65
C ILE A 147 21.27 18.71 -23.85
N GLY A 148 21.97 19.07 -22.77
CA GLY A 148 23.38 19.39 -22.77
C GLY A 148 24.24 18.21 -23.19
N THR A 149 23.98 17.01 -22.67
CA THR A 149 24.70 15.80 -23.08
C THR A 149 24.41 15.40 -24.53
N LEU A 150 23.17 15.56 -25.00
CA LEU A 150 22.84 15.37 -26.41
C LEU A 150 23.60 16.35 -27.32
N LEU A 151 23.72 17.63 -26.91
CA LEU A 151 24.51 18.63 -27.62
C LEU A 151 25.99 18.25 -27.66
N ILE A 152 26.57 17.84 -26.52
CA ILE A 152 27.97 17.39 -26.44
C ILE A 152 28.19 16.18 -27.35
N SER A 153 27.30 15.18 -27.30
CA SER A 153 27.34 14.00 -28.16
C SER A 153 27.31 14.38 -29.64
N ASN A 154 26.42 15.30 -30.03
CA ASN A 154 26.33 15.82 -31.38
C ASN A 154 27.63 16.53 -31.84
N ILE A 155 28.22 17.37 -30.97
CA ILE A 155 29.47 18.08 -31.26
C ILE A 155 30.63 17.11 -31.42
N VAL A 156 30.78 16.15 -30.48
CA VAL A 156 31.84 15.13 -30.52
C VAL A 156 31.74 14.31 -31.80
N GLN A 157 30.53 13.92 -32.19
CA GLN A 157 30.33 13.13 -33.40
C GLN A 157 30.66 13.91 -34.68
N ILE A 158 30.26 15.18 -34.76
CA ILE A 158 30.62 16.07 -35.90
C ILE A 158 32.13 16.31 -35.95
N TYR A 159 32.77 16.52 -34.80
CA TYR A 159 34.21 16.71 -34.70
C TYR A 159 34.97 15.46 -35.18
N LEU A 160 34.58 14.28 -34.70
CA LEU A 160 35.22 13.01 -35.08
C LEU A 160 35.02 12.70 -36.57
N ALA A 161 33.84 12.99 -37.11
CA ALA A 161 33.56 12.84 -38.54
C ALA A 161 34.43 13.78 -39.39
N LYS A 162 34.54 15.05 -39.00
CA LYS A 162 35.40 16.03 -39.69
C LYS A 162 36.87 15.60 -39.67
N LYS A 163 37.36 15.07 -38.54
CA LYS A 163 38.72 14.51 -38.41
C LYS A 163 38.95 13.33 -39.37
N ASN A 164 37.90 12.60 -39.73
CA ASN A 164 37.94 11.45 -40.63
C ASN A 164 37.59 11.79 -42.10
N ASP A 165 37.54 13.08 -42.47
CA ASP A 165 37.14 13.60 -43.80
C ASP A 165 35.69 13.28 -44.21
N ILE A 166 34.82 13.03 -43.23
CA ILE A 166 33.41 12.70 -43.44
C ILE A 166 32.55 13.92 -43.09
N ARG A 167 31.69 14.33 -44.01
CA ARG A 167 30.70 15.38 -43.75
C ARG A 167 29.40 14.74 -43.27
N ILE A 168 29.20 14.73 -41.97
CA ILE A 168 27.90 14.38 -41.36
C ILE A 168 27.11 15.63 -41.02
N GLY A 169 25.79 15.49 -40.88
CA GLY A 169 24.97 16.47 -40.20
C GLY A 169 24.76 16.14 -38.73
N GLY A 170 23.88 16.89 -38.08
CA GLY A 170 23.63 16.79 -36.65
C GLY A 170 22.53 15.81 -36.27
N MET A 171 22.49 15.51 -34.98
CA MET A 171 21.36 14.87 -34.32
C MET A 171 20.16 15.83 -34.23
N ILE A 172 18.95 15.31 -34.45
CA ILE A 172 17.70 16.04 -34.27
C ILE A 172 16.94 15.38 -33.13
N PRO A 173 16.84 16.01 -31.93
CA PRO A 173 15.99 15.48 -30.88
C PRO A 173 14.52 15.70 -31.27
N ILE A 174 13.75 14.61 -31.32
CA ILE A 174 12.30 14.64 -31.55
C ILE A 174 11.61 14.70 -30.20
N LEU A 175 10.88 15.79 -29.97
CA LEU A 175 10.07 16.01 -28.77
C LEU A 175 8.93 15.00 -28.65
N PHE A 176 8.55 14.69 -27.41
CA PHE A 176 7.29 14.02 -27.11
C PHE A 176 6.32 15.03 -26.48
N PRO A 177 5.20 15.37 -27.14
CA PRO A 177 4.39 16.51 -26.73
C PRO A 177 3.41 16.19 -25.60
N ILE A 178 3.25 14.92 -25.21
CA ILE A 178 2.26 14.48 -24.22
C ILE A 178 3.00 13.77 -23.09
N PRO A 179 2.78 14.15 -21.83
CA PRO A 179 3.19 13.31 -20.73
C PRO A 179 2.35 12.05 -20.71
N LEU A 180 2.97 10.95 -21.07
CA LEU A 180 2.42 9.63 -20.81
C LEU A 180 3.26 9.02 -19.70
N ALA A 181 2.59 8.39 -18.72
CA ALA A 181 3.25 7.56 -17.71
C ALA A 181 4.24 6.56 -18.33
N ILE A 182 3.97 6.12 -19.56
CA ILE A 182 4.77 5.14 -20.32
C ILE A 182 6.10 5.74 -20.85
N TRP A 183 6.18 7.06 -21.06
CA TRP A 183 7.37 7.72 -21.61
C TRP A 183 7.58 9.14 -21.02
N PRO A 184 8.12 9.25 -19.79
CA PRO A 184 8.27 10.54 -19.10
C PRO A 184 9.54 11.31 -19.48
N PHE A 185 10.21 10.96 -20.59
CA PHE A 185 11.52 11.53 -20.93
C PHE A 185 11.48 12.81 -21.79
N GLY A 186 10.34 13.15 -22.38
CA GLY A 186 10.18 14.33 -23.24
C GLY A 186 10.87 14.25 -24.61
N ILE A 187 11.68 13.21 -24.86
CA ILE A 187 12.31 12.94 -26.16
C ILE A 187 12.03 11.50 -26.56
N ILE A 188 11.45 11.28 -27.74
CA ILE A 188 11.19 9.92 -28.25
C ILE A 188 12.45 9.34 -28.92
N ALA A 189 13.07 10.14 -29.79
CA ALA A 189 14.08 9.65 -30.71
C ALA A 189 15.08 10.73 -31.10
N ILE A 190 16.27 10.28 -31.50
CA ILE A 190 17.36 11.16 -31.93
C ILE A 190 17.85 10.73 -33.32
N PRO A 191 17.02 10.89 -34.37
CA PRO A 191 17.48 10.62 -35.73
C PRO A 191 18.61 11.54 -36.14
N SER A 192 19.33 11.09 -37.18
CA SER A 192 20.37 11.87 -37.83
C SER A 192 19.84 12.54 -39.09
N HIS A 193 20.24 13.80 -39.32
CA HIS A 193 19.93 14.50 -40.55
C HIS A 193 21.19 15.12 -41.19
N PRO A 194 21.55 14.76 -42.44
CA PRO A 194 20.97 13.71 -43.26
C PRO A 194 21.00 12.34 -42.58
N ARG A 195 20.12 11.45 -43.04
CA ARG A 195 20.17 10.04 -42.67
C ARG A 195 21.59 9.52 -42.91
N ARG A 196 22.24 9.01 -41.86
CA ARG A 196 23.64 8.57 -41.92
C ARG A 196 23.92 7.43 -42.89
N ASP A 197 22.90 6.66 -43.27
CA ASP A 197 23.07 5.55 -44.21
C ASP A 197 23.34 6.02 -45.65
N SER A 198 22.83 7.20 -46.03
CA SER A 198 23.06 7.77 -47.37
C SER A 198 24.38 8.55 -47.47
N ILE A 199 25.15 8.60 -46.38
CA ILE A 199 26.49 9.21 -46.34
C ILE A 199 27.50 8.19 -46.85
N CYS A 200 28.49 8.68 -47.61
CA CYS A 200 29.59 7.86 -48.10
C CYS A 200 30.70 7.76 -47.04
N TRP A 201 31.01 6.53 -46.65
CA TRP A 201 31.98 6.19 -45.63
C TRP A 201 33.31 5.76 -46.28
N PRO A 202 34.44 6.39 -45.94
CA PRO A 202 35.73 6.03 -46.52
C PRO A 202 36.18 4.59 -46.22
N SER A 203 35.79 4.03 -45.08
CA SER A 203 36.15 2.67 -44.63
C SER A 203 35.23 2.22 -43.49
N THR A 204 35.10 0.91 -43.30
CA THR A 204 34.36 0.26 -42.18
C THR A 204 34.79 0.78 -40.80
N LYS A 205 36.10 0.80 -40.52
CA LYS A 205 36.67 1.23 -39.22
C LYS A 205 36.29 2.68 -38.87
N LYS A 206 36.40 3.60 -39.84
CA LYS A 206 36.02 5.01 -39.65
C LYS A 206 34.51 5.16 -39.43
N MET A 207 33.68 4.36 -40.09
CA MET A 207 32.24 4.35 -39.88
C MET A 207 31.87 3.92 -38.46
N ILE A 208 32.42 2.79 -37.99
CA ILE A 208 32.17 2.27 -36.64
C ILE A 208 32.57 3.31 -35.59
N SER A 209 33.77 3.89 -35.71
CA SER A 209 34.27 4.90 -34.76
C SER A 209 33.35 6.13 -34.67
N VAL A 210 32.91 6.68 -35.80
CA VAL A 210 32.00 7.83 -35.82
C VAL A 210 30.60 7.44 -35.31
N CYS A 211 30.08 6.28 -35.69
CA CYS A 211 28.75 5.82 -35.28
C CYS A 211 28.68 5.52 -33.78
N LEU A 212 29.73 4.92 -33.22
CA LEU A 212 29.82 4.57 -31.80
C LEU A 212 30.01 5.81 -30.90
N SER A 213 30.72 6.83 -31.37
CA SER A 213 31.05 8.02 -30.55
C SER A 213 29.83 8.72 -29.95
N GLY A 214 28.71 8.82 -30.70
CA GLY A 214 27.50 9.49 -30.23
C GLY A 214 26.82 8.76 -29.05
N PRO A 215 26.37 7.50 -29.24
CA PRO A 215 25.78 6.69 -28.18
C PRO A 215 26.73 6.47 -27.00
N ALA A 216 28.04 6.32 -27.23
CA ALA A 216 29.00 6.15 -26.14
C ALA A 216 29.03 7.34 -25.18
N VAL A 217 29.04 8.58 -25.70
CA VAL A 217 28.95 9.79 -24.87
C VAL A 217 27.64 9.82 -24.08
N ILE A 218 26.51 9.51 -24.75
CA ILE A 218 25.19 9.50 -24.12
C ILE A 218 25.15 8.49 -22.96
N LEU A 219 25.66 7.28 -23.17
CA LEU A 219 25.66 6.21 -22.16
C LEU A 219 26.57 6.52 -20.97
N ILE A 220 27.78 7.04 -21.22
CA ILE A 220 28.75 7.37 -20.16
C ILE A 220 28.19 8.48 -19.26
N PHE A 221 27.67 9.56 -19.86
CA PHE A 221 27.05 10.63 -19.08
C PHE A 221 25.74 10.18 -18.43
N GLY A 222 24.96 9.33 -19.10
CA GLY A 222 23.74 8.75 -18.55
C GLY A 222 24.00 7.95 -17.27
N ALA A 223 24.98 7.04 -17.30
CA ALA A 223 25.37 6.26 -16.13
C ALA A 223 25.92 7.15 -15.00
N LEU A 224 26.69 8.19 -15.34
CA LEU A 224 27.23 9.15 -14.37
C LEU A 224 26.10 9.93 -13.69
N PHE A 225 25.16 10.50 -14.45
CA PHE A 225 24.04 11.26 -13.90
C PHE A 225 23.05 10.39 -13.15
N LEU A 226 22.84 9.15 -13.58
CA LEU A 226 22.03 8.20 -12.84
C LEU A 226 22.66 7.92 -11.47
N SER A 227 23.97 7.63 -11.42
CA SER A 227 24.68 7.39 -10.16
C SER A 227 24.65 8.61 -9.22
N LEU A 228 24.91 9.81 -9.75
CA LEU A 228 24.82 11.05 -8.97
C LEU A 228 23.39 11.37 -8.52
N GLY A 229 22.41 11.10 -9.38
CA GLY A 229 21.00 11.32 -9.09
C GLY A 229 20.53 10.45 -7.94
N ILE A 230 20.86 9.16 -7.98
CA ILE A 230 20.56 8.22 -6.89
C ILE A 230 21.25 8.70 -5.59
N PHE A 231 22.51 9.14 -5.66
CA PHE A 231 23.22 9.68 -4.48
C PHE A 231 22.58 10.95 -3.87
N PHE A 232 21.93 11.79 -4.69
CA PHE A 232 21.25 13.00 -4.23
C PHE A 232 19.79 12.79 -3.84
N THR A 233 19.24 11.59 -4.03
CA THR A 233 17.86 11.28 -3.64
C THR A 233 17.72 11.31 -2.11
N PRO A 234 16.73 12.03 -1.55
CA PRO A 234 16.48 12.03 -0.10
C PRO A 234 15.93 10.68 0.38
N ASN A 235 16.15 10.35 1.65
CA ASN A 235 15.70 9.07 2.23
C ASN A 235 14.21 9.03 2.55
N MET A 236 13.56 10.19 2.73
CA MET A 236 12.14 10.31 3.03
C MET A 236 11.59 11.59 2.39
N ILE A 237 10.32 11.57 1.97
CA ILE A 237 9.57 12.74 1.52
C ILE A 237 8.33 12.87 2.40
N ASP A 238 8.15 14.08 2.95
CA ASP A 238 6.95 14.43 3.70
C ASP A 238 5.81 14.65 2.70
N GLN A 239 4.91 13.66 2.60
CA GLN A 239 3.67 13.67 1.82
C GLN A 239 3.82 13.63 0.28
N LEU A 240 3.16 12.64 -0.33
CA LEU A 240 3.08 12.45 -1.77
C LEU A 240 1.74 12.99 -2.30
N ASN A 241 1.75 13.68 -3.44
CA ASN A 241 0.54 14.18 -4.10
C ASN A 241 -0.19 13.11 -4.92
N SER A 242 0.56 12.14 -5.41
CA SER A 242 0.09 11.14 -6.37
C SER A 242 0.93 9.88 -6.26
N GLN A 243 0.43 8.82 -6.90
CA GLN A 243 1.13 7.53 -6.98
C GLN A 243 2.58 7.72 -7.48
N PRO A 244 3.59 7.37 -6.66
CA PRO A 244 4.99 7.50 -7.04
C PRO A 244 5.40 6.39 -8.03
N TYR A 245 6.48 6.64 -8.76
CA TYR A 245 7.08 5.68 -9.67
C TYR A 245 8.43 5.19 -9.14
N LYS A 246 8.48 3.90 -8.79
CA LYS A 246 9.72 3.20 -8.48
C LYS A 246 10.62 3.16 -9.71
N THR A 247 11.86 3.60 -9.54
CA THR A 247 12.86 3.57 -10.60
C THR A 247 13.68 2.29 -10.57
N ASN A 248 13.70 1.56 -11.69
CA ASN A 248 14.49 0.35 -11.86
C ASN A 248 15.71 0.64 -12.75
N PRO A 249 16.92 0.78 -12.17
CA PRO A 249 18.12 1.13 -12.92
C PRO A 249 18.63 -0.04 -13.79
N PRO A 250 19.50 0.21 -14.78
CA PRO A 250 20.11 -0.86 -15.56
C PRO A 250 21.11 -1.66 -14.72
N LEU A 251 21.36 -2.91 -15.11
CA LEU A 251 22.13 -3.90 -14.35
C LEU A 251 23.53 -3.42 -13.91
N ILE A 252 24.23 -2.64 -14.74
CA ILE A 252 25.54 -2.07 -14.36
C ILE A 252 25.47 -1.16 -13.14
N ILE A 253 24.38 -0.41 -12.98
CA ILE A 253 24.16 0.48 -11.85
C ILE A 253 23.78 -0.34 -10.61
N GLU A 254 22.92 -1.34 -10.76
CA GLU A 254 22.58 -2.27 -9.67
C GLU A 254 23.85 -2.97 -9.11
N LEU A 255 24.75 -3.42 -9.99
CA LEU A 255 26.02 -4.03 -9.58
C LEU A 255 26.97 -3.04 -8.88
N ILE A 256 26.98 -1.76 -9.27
CA ILE A 256 27.80 -0.74 -8.61
C ILE A 256 27.26 -0.47 -7.21
N PHE A 257 25.94 -0.37 -7.05
CA PHE A 257 25.31 -0.03 -5.78
C PHE A 257 25.19 -1.24 -4.83
N SER A 258 25.22 -2.48 -5.32
CA SER A 258 25.30 -3.68 -4.46
C SER A 258 26.60 -3.77 -3.65
N LEU A 259 27.63 -3.03 -4.04
CA LEU A 259 28.92 -2.93 -3.34
C LEU A 259 28.94 -1.86 -2.22
N VAL A 260 27.88 -1.05 -2.08
CA VAL A 260 27.81 0.07 -1.12
C VAL A 260 26.69 -0.18 -0.08
N PRO A 261 27.01 -0.61 1.16
CA PRO A 261 26.01 -1.20 2.07
C PRO A 261 25.12 -0.22 2.84
N GLU A 262 25.56 1.01 3.11
CA GLU A 262 25.07 1.74 4.31
C GLU A 262 23.87 2.70 4.11
N LYS A 263 23.31 2.83 2.89
CA LYS A 263 22.15 3.72 2.64
C LYS A 263 21.09 3.18 1.68
N TYR A 264 21.27 1.97 1.17
CA TYR A 264 20.55 1.48 -0.01
C TYR A 264 19.72 0.21 0.22
N ILE A 265 19.79 -0.39 1.41
CA ILE A 265 19.13 -1.68 1.69
C ILE A 265 17.65 -1.47 2.03
N ASP A 266 17.28 -0.32 2.58
CA ASP A 266 15.88 0.02 2.86
C ASP A 266 15.30 0.73 1.64
N GLY A 267 14.45 0.02 0.89
CA GLY A 267 14.01 0.30 -0.49
C GLY A 267 13.36 1.67 -0.78
N MET A 268 13.40 2.64 0.13
CA MET A 268 12.81 3.97 -0.02
C MET A 268 13.49 4.83 -1.10
N GLY A 269 14.79 4.66 -1.35
CA GLY A 269 15.61 5.56 -2.20
C GLY A 269 15.37 5.53 -3.71
N LEU A 270 14.44 4.71 -4.21
CA LEU A 270 14.14 4.61 -5.65
C LEU A 270 12.69 4.99 -6.01
N TYR A 271 11.82 5.26 -5.04
CA TYR A 271 10.43 5.65 -5.30
C TYR A 271 10.28 7.10 -5.78
N TRP A 272 11.30 7.95 -5.55
CA TRP A 272 11.31 9.36 -5.95
C TRP A 272 12.70 9.79 -6.41
N LEU A 273 13.16 9.28 -7.54
CA LEU A 273 14.51 9.59 -8.03
C LEU A 273 14.70 11.09 -8.26
N HIS A 274 15.83 11.64 -7.79
CA HIS A 274 16.20 13.03 -8.06
C HIS A 274 16.15 13.33 -9.59
N PRO A 275 15.72 14.52 -10.06
CA PRO A 275 15.56 14.80 -11.50
C PRO A 275 16.83 14.57 -12.34
N LEU A 276 18.02 14.72 -11.74
CA LEU A 276 19.30 14.37 -12.38
C LEU A 276 19.40 12.88 -12.71
N GLY A 277 18.91 12.03 -11.81
CA GLY A 277 18.85 10.59 -12.02
C GLY A 277 17.89 10.22 -13.13
N LEU A 278 16.72 10.87 -13.19
CA LEU A 278 15.76 10.70 -14.28
C LEU A 278 16.39 11.06 -15.65
N ALA A 279 17.15 12.16 -15.71
CA ALA A 279 17.90 12.51 -16.92
C ALA A 279 18.94 11.44 -17.28
N GLY A 280 19.63 10.90 -16.28
CA GLY A 280 20.55 9.77 -16.45
C GLY A 280 19.87 8.53 -17.05
N LEU A 281 18.72 8.14 -16.48
CA LEU A 281 17.92 7.01 -16.96
C LEU A 281 17.47 7.22 -18.42
N ALA A 282 16.93 8.40 -18.74
CA ALA A 282 16.54 8.76 -20.11
C ALA A 282 17.69 8.63 -21.11
N LEU A 283 18.88 9.15 -20.74
CA LEU A 283 20.08 9.07 -21.57
C LEU A 283 20.54 7.62 -21.73
N THR A 284 20.56 6.83 -20.66
CA THR A 284 20.95 5.41 -20.77
C THR A 284 20.03 4.64 -21.72
N LEU A 285 18.71 4.84 -21.59
CA LEU A 285 17.70 4.22 -22.45
C LEU A 285 17.84 4.65 -23.92
N ILE A 286 17.92 5.95 -24.19
CA ILE A 286 18.07 6.47 -25.57
C ILE A 286 19.42 6.06 -26.19
N GLY A 287 20.49 6.06 -25.39
CA GLY A 287 21.81 5.58 -25.78
C GLY A 287 21.79 4.10 -26.17
N TRP A 288 21.12 3.28 -25.36
CA TRP A 288 20.98 1.84 -25.57
C TRP A 288 20.14 1.53 -26.82
N ILE A 289 18.99 2.20 -26.99
CA ILE A 289 18.13 2.06 -28.19
C ILE A 289 18.94 2.38 -29.46
N ASN A 290 19.76 3.42 -29.45
CA ASN A 290 20.60 3.76 -30.61
C ASN A 290 21.66 2.70 -30.96
N LEU A 291 22.05 1.85 -30.00
CA LEU A 291 22.99 0.74 -30.18
C LEU A 291 22.31 -0.56 -30.61
N LEU A 292 20.97 -0.62 -30.66
CA LEU A 292 20.27 -1.78 -31.17
C LEU A 292 20.73 -2.11 -32.61
N PRO A 293 20.87 -3.40 -32.96
CA PRO A 293 21.31 -3.87 -34.27
C PRO A 293 20.23 -3.71 -35.36
N LEU A 294 19.60 -2.54 -35.41
CA LEU A 294 18.54 -2.16 -36.34
C LEU A 294 19.09 -1.28 -37.46
N PRO A 295 18.61 -1.44 -38.70
CA PRO A 295 18.99 -0.56 -39.80
C PRO A 295 18.64 0.89 -39.44
N THR A 296 19.39 1.86 -39.97
CA THR A 296 19.32 3.30 -39.65
C THR A 296 19.84 3.75 -38.29
N LEU A 297 19.85 2.87 -37.28
CA LEU A 297 20.44 3.16 -35.97
C LEU A 297 21.97 3.01 -36.01
N ALA A 298 22.66 3.48 -34.96
CA ALA A 298 24.11 3.35 -34.89
C ALA A 298 24.53 1.88 -34.79
N GLY A 299 23.80 1.07 -34.00
CA GLY A 299 24.04 -0.36 -33.87
C GLY A 299 23.96 -1.12 -35.19
N GLY A 300 22.97 -0.84 -36.05
CA GLY A 300 22.89 -1.45 -37.37
C GLY A 300 24.08 -1.13 -38.28
N ARG A 301 24.58 0.11 -38.27
CA ARG A 301 25.81 0.46 -39.03
C ARG A 301 27.05 -0.19 -38.44
N ILE A 302 27.12 -0.35 -37.12
CA ILE A 302 28.21 -1.07 -36.46
C ILE A 302 28.19 -2.54 -36.90
N LEU A 303 27.01 -3.18 -36.85
CA LEU A 303 26.82 -4.56 -37.29
C LEU A 303 27.16 -4.73 -38.78
N ALA A 304 26.69 -3.83 -39.64
CA ALA A 304 27.00 -3.80 -41.08
C ALA A 304 28.51 -3.75 -41.33
N GLY A 305 29.24 -2.98 -40.52
CA GLY A 305 30.69 -2.86 -40.61
C GLY A 305 31.46 -4.08 -40.07
N LEU A 306 30.86 -4.89 -39.20
CA LEU A 306 31.47 -6.08 -38.61
C LEU A 306 31.23 -7.35 -39.43
N ILE A 307 30.00 -7.53 -39.95
CA ILE A 307 29.57 -8.72 -40.69
C ILE A 307 29.71 -8.53 -42.22
N GLY A 308 29.67 -7.28 -42.70
CA GLY A 308 29.69 -6.96 -44.12
C GLY A 308 28.28 -6.70 -44.68
N LEU A 309 28.21 -5.89 -45.75
CA LEU A 309 26.93 -5.43 -46.33
C LEU A 309 26.15 -6.57 -46.99
N ASP A 310 26.84 -7.45 -47.72
CA ASP A 310 26.19 -8.55 -48.44
C ASP A 310 25.54 -9.53 -47.47
N GLU A 311 26.26 -9.90 -46.42
CA GLU A 311 25.80 -10.81 -45.38
C GLU A 311 24.66 -10.23 -44.54
N MET A 312 24.72 -8.92 -44.24
CA MET A 312 23.65 -8.22 -43.53
C MET A 312 22.36 -8.22 -44.36
N SER A 313 22.45 -8.01 -45.68
CA SER A 313 21.28 -7.95 -46.56
C SER A 313 20.60 -9.30 -46.84
N LYS A 314 21.23 -10.43 -46.47
CA LYS A 314 20.67 -11.76 -46.67
C LYS A 314 19.36 -11.88 -45.91
N VAL A 315 18.34 -12.43 -46.58
CA VAL A 315 16.99 -12.64 -46.02
C VAL A 315 17.05 -13.44 -44.70
N GLY A 316 17.90 -14.47 -44.63
CA GLY A 316 18.08 -15.26 -43.41
C GLY A 316 18.57 -14.44 -42.21
N THR A 317 19.54 -13.53 -42.41
CA THR A 317 20.05 -12.63 -41.37
C THR A 317 18.97 -11.65 -40.92
N GLN A 318 18.19 -11.10 -41.84
CA GLN A 318 17.08 -10.18 -41.54
C GLN A 318 15.95 -10.86 -40.77
N ILE A 319 15.58 -12.10 -41.15
CA ILE A 319 14.61 -12.91 -40.40
C ILE A 319 15.14 -13.20 -38.99
N SER A 320 16.43 -13.54 -38.85
CA SER A 320 17.04 -13.78 -37.54
C SER A 320 16.99 -12.55 -36.64
N LEU A 321 17.35 -11.37 -37.17
CA LEU A 321 17.23 -10.09 -36.43
C LEU A 321 15.78 -9.78 -36.05
N MET A 322 14.83 -10.07 -36.93
CA MET A 322 13.40 -9.87 -36.66
C MET A 322 12.91 -10.78 -35.54
N VAL A 323 13.28 -12.07 -35.57
CA VAL A 323 12.98 -13.04 -34.52
C VAL A 323 13.63 -12.64 -33.19
N LEU A 324 14.90 -12.20 -33.22
CA LEU A 324 15.61 -11.73 -32.03
C LEU A 324 14.88 -10.56 -31.37
N ILE A 325 14.46 -9.57 -32.15
CA ILE A 325 13.74 -8.41 -31.64
C ILE A 325 12.36 -8.81 -31.11
N LEU A 326 11.65 -9.71 -31.79
CA LEU A 326 10.37 -10.24 -31.28
C LEU A 326 10.55 -11.00 -29.95
N ILE A 327 11.57 -11.85 -29.82
CA ILE A 327 11.86 -12.57 -28.58
C ILE A 327 12.19 -11.59 -27.46
N LEU A 328 13.05 -10.58 -27.73
CA LEU A 328 13.34 -9.52 -26.77
C LEU A 328 12.06 -8.77 -26.39
N GLY A 329 11.23 -8.40 -27.35
CA GLY A 329 9.95 -7.74 -27.12
C GLY A 329 9.02 -8.55 -26.23
N LEU A 330 8.82 -9.83 -26.55
CA LEU A 330 7.97 -10.74 -25.77
C LEU A 330 8.50 -10.92 -24.35
N SER A 331 9.80 -11.11 -24.18
CA SER A 331 10.43 -11.22 -22.85
C SER A 331 10.26 -9.96 -22.02
N TYR A 332 10.12 -8.79 -22.65
CA TYR A 332 9.96 -7.49 -22.01
C TYR A 332 8.51 -7.01 -21.94
N GLY A 333 7.54 -7.91 -22.16
CA GLY A 333 6.13 -7.58 -22.00
C GLY A 333 5.58 -6.67 -23.09
N PHE A 334 6.07 -6.77 -24.33
CA PHE A 334 5.53 -6.05 -25.49
C PHE A 334 3.99 -6.15 -25.64
N LEU A 335 3.40 -7.27 -25.20
CA LEU A 335 1.96 -7.52 -25.27
C LEU A 335 1.20 -7.02 -24.03
N GLU A 336 1.91 -6.60 -22.99
CA GLU A 336 1.30 -6.04 -21.78
C GLU A 336 0.82 -4.61 -22.06
N GLN A 337 -0.36 -4.27 -21.56
CA GLN A 337 -0.88 -2.90 -21.67
C GLN A 337 0.12 -1.97 -20.98
N SER A 338 0.46 -0.85 -21.62
CA SER A 338 1.38 0.20 -21.12
C SER A 338 2.90 -0.06 -21.19
N SER A 339 3.38 -1.07 -21.92
CA SER A 339 4.83 -1.28 -22.08
C SER A 339 5.51 -0.31 -23.05
N ILE A 340 6.61 0.31 -22.63
CA ILE A 340 7.48 1.17 -23.46
C ILE A 340 8.05 0.41 -24.68
N TRP A 341 8.21 -0.90 -24.52
CA TRP A 341 8.78 -1.79 -25.53
C TRP A 341 7.90 -1.92 -26.77
N THR A 342 6.60 -1.64 -26.66
CA THR A 342 5.65 -1.58 -27.79
C THR A 342 6.11 -0.66 -28.90
N PHE A 343 6.56 0.54 -28.56
CA PHE A 343 7.03 1.48 -29.56
C PHE A 343 8.38 1.06 -30.16
N ILE A 344 9.27 0.49 -29.35
CA ILE A 344 10.60 0.05 -29.77
C ILE A 344 10.49 -1.14 -30.73
N ILE A 345 9.65 -2.13 -30.42
CA ILE A 345 9.46 -3.33 -31.25
C ILE A 345 8.77 -2.98 -32.56
N ILE A 346 7.66 -2.23 -32.53
CA ILE A 346 6.95 -1.84 -33.77
C ILE A 346 7.87 -0.99 -34.65
N GLY A 347 8.57 -0.01 -34.06
CA GLY A 347 9.53 0.82 -34.78
C GLY A 347 10.69 0.00 -35.36
N GLY A 348 11.25 -0.93 -34.57
CA GLY A 348 12.33 -1.81 -35.00
C GLY A 348 11.92 -2.74 -36.14
N LEU A 349 10.75 -3.36 -36.05
CA LEU A 349 10.17 -4.18 -37.12
C LEU A 349 9.97 -3.37 -38.40
N MET A 350 9.39 -2.16 -38.28
CA MET A 350 9.21 -1.26 -39.43
C MET A 350 10.54 -0.91 -40.09
N LEU A 351 11.59 -0.64 -39.31
CA LEU A 351 12.93 -0.37 -39.85
C LEU A 351 13.52 -1.59 -40.57
N LEU A 352 13.38 -2.79 -40.00
CA LEU A 352 13.84 -4.04 -40.64
C LEU A 352 13.10 -4.32 -41.95
N PHE A 353 11.76 -4.19 -41.96
CA PHE A 353 10.96 -4.40 -43.17
C PHE A 353 11.28 -3.40 -44.28
N THR A 354 11.52 -2.13 -43.94
CA THR A 354 11.71 -1.06 -44.93
C THR A 354 13.14 -0.96 -45.45
N TYR A 355 14.13 -1.24 -44.61
CA TYR A 355 15.54 -0.98 -44.93
C TYR A 355 16.49 -2.16 -44.71
N GLY A 356 16.02 -3.28 -44.15
CA GLY A 356 16.88 -4.42 -43.81
C GLY A 356 17.51 -5.12 -45.01
N THR A 357 16.82 -5.16 -46.15
CA THR A 357 17.28 -5.85 -47.37
C THR A 357 18.02 -4.95 -48.36
N ASP A 358 18.22 -3.67 -48.04
CA ASP A 358 18.87 -2.73 -48.97
C ASP A 358 20.40 -2.84 -48.94
N GLN A 359 20.94 -3.55 -49.92
CA GLN A 359 22.39 -3.75 -50.14
C GLN A 359 23.17 -2.45 -50.42
N LYS A 360 22.48 -1.35 -50.76
CA LYS A 360 23.15 -0.10 -51.15
C LYS A 360 23.51 0.77 -49.95
N LEU A 361 23.05 0.42 -48.75
CA LEU A 361 23.15 1.24 -47.56
C LEU A 361 23.76 0.44 -46.39
N PRO A 362 24.72 1.00 -45.62
CA PRO A 362 25.45 2.25 -45.87
C PRO A 362 26.43 2.17 -47.06
N ILE A 363 26.74 3.31 -47.66
CA ILE A 363 27.67 3.38 -48.81
C ILE A 363 29.13 3.37 -48.30
N ILE A 364 29.83 2.25 -48.42
CA ILE A 364 31.26 2.13 -48.08
C ILE A 364 32.10 2.24 -49.36
N LEU A 365 33.12 3.10 -49.36
CA LEU A 365 34.00 3.34 -50.51
C LEU A 365 35.09 2.29 -50.64
N ASP A 366 35.70 1.91 -49.52
CA ASP A 366 36.76 0.92 -49.45
C ASP A 366 36.28 -0.31 -48.67
N GLU A 367 35.88 -1.34 -49.40
CA GLU A 367 35.49 -2.64 -48.83
C GLU A 367 36.68 -3.61 -48.70
N THR A 368 37.82 -3.30 -49.33
CA THR A 368 39.06 -4.10 -49.21
C THR A 368 39.66 -4.01 -47.80
N LYS A 369 39.47 -2.86 -47.12
CA LYS A 369 39.83 -2.68 -45.71
C LYS A 369 38.76 -3.25 -44.77
N SER A 370 38.65 -4.58 -44.75
CA SER A 370 37.89 -5.29 -43.72
C SER A 370 38.61 -5.25 -42.36
N ILE A 371 37.85 -5.49 -41.28
CA ILE A 371 38.40 -5.60 -39.93
C ILE A 371 38.92 -7.03 -39.78
N ASN A 372 40.13 -7.19 -39.24
CA ASN A 372 40.67 -8.53 -38.95
C ASN A 372 39.68 -9.31 -38.08
N ASP A 373 39.33 -10.53 -38.48
CA ASP A 373 38.33 -11.38 -37.84
C ASP A 373 38.54 -11.53 -36.33
N GLY A 374 39.80 -11.64 -35.88
CA GLY A 374 40.11 -11.72 -34.45
C GLY A 374 39.75 -10.44 -33.67
N VAL A 375 40.03 -9.28 -34.25
CA VAL A 375 39.69 -7.97 -33.65
C VAL A 375 38.18 -7.73 -33.73
N SER A 376 37.55 -8.13 -34.84
CA SER A 376 36.10 -8.05 -35.03
C SER A 376 35.35 -8.89 -34.00
N LYS A 377 35.77 -10.14 -33.77
CA LYS A 377 35.19 -11.03 -32.76
C LYS A 377 35.32 -10.48 -31.34
N ASN A 378 36.53 -10.04 -30.94
CA ASN A 378 36.75 -9.46 -29.61
C ASN A 378 35.91 -8.19 -29.39
N PHE A 379 35.87 -7.32 -30.40
CA PHE A 379 35.03 -6.11 -30.34
C PHE A 379 33.54 -6.46 -30.24
N THR A 380 33.07 -7.43 -31.01
CA THR A 380 31.67 -7.89 -30.99
C THR A 380 31.30 -8.47 -29.62
N SER A 381 32.16 -9.30 -29.02
CA SER A 381 31.94 -9.84 -27.68
C SER A 381 31.89 -8.74 -26.62
N ILE A 382 32.84 -7.80 -26.62
CA ILE A 382 32.86 -6.67 -25.68
C ILE A 382 31.61 -5.80 -25.87
N PHE A 383 31.22 -5.55 -27.12
CA PHE A 383 30.03 -4.77 -27.46
C PHE A 383 28.76 -5.43 -26.94
N ILE A 384 28.60 -6.74 -27.12
CA ILE A 384 27.45 -7.50 -26.61
C ILE A 384 27.42 -7.49 -25.08
N ILE A 385 28.55 -7.75 -24.42
CA ILE A 385 28.65 -7.70 -22.96
C ILE A 385 28.24 -6.32 -22.43
N PHE A 386 28.75 -5.26 -23.05
CA PHE A 386 28.42 -3.89 -22.68
C PHE A 386 26.93 -3.57 -22.91
N LEU A 387 26.35 -4.06 -24.01
CA LEU A 387 24.93 -3.90 -24.32
C LEU A 387 24.03 -4.67 -23.34
N LEU A 388 24.47 -5.83 -22.84
CA LEU A 388 23.78 -6.60 -21.80
C LEU A 388 23.89 -5.94 -20.42
N LEU A 389 25.06 -5.39 -20.06
CA LEU A 389 25.26 -4.66 -18.80
C LEU A 389 24.42 -3.38 -18.73
N LEU A 390 24.19 -2.73 -19.86
CA LEU A 390 23.39 -1.51 -19.98
C LEU A 390 21.93 -1.78 -20.37
N LEU A 391 21.51 -3.04 -20.38
CA LEU A 391 20.15 -3.43 -20.69
C LEU A 391 19.19 -2.73 -19.71
N PRO A 392 18.25 -1.90 -20.21
CA PRO A 392 17.29 -1.24 -19.34
C PRO A 392 16.32 -2.27 -18.75
N ALA A 393 15.77 -1.96 -17.58
CA ALA A 393 14.76 -2.81 -16.92
C ALA A 393 13.49 -2.97 -17.77
N LYS A 394 12.70 -4.01 -17.48
CA LYS A 394 11.40 -4.27 -18.14
C LYS A 394 10.49 -3.05 -18.07
N MET A 395 10.34 -2.54 -16.85
CA MET A 395 9.71 -1.26 -16.54
C MET A 395 10.75 -0.38 -15.87
N PRO A 396 11.41 0.55 -16.60
CA PRO A 396 12.38 1.46 -16.00
C PRO A 396 11.77 2.36 -14.92
N LEU A 397 10.46 2.60 -15.04
CA LEU A 397 9.63 3.29 -14.07
C LEU A 397 8.37 2.45 -13.84
N GLU A 398 8.12 2.09 -12.59
CA GLU A 398 7.06 1.17 -12.17
C GLU A 398 6.15 1.87 -11.15
N PRO A 399 4.83 1.94 -11.38
CA PRO A 399 3.92 2.56 -10.42
C PRO A 399 3.84 1.72 -9.15
N VAL A 400 3.90 2.35 -7.98
CA VAL A 400 3.74 1.66 -6.69
C VAL A 400 2.27 1.66 -6.32
N GLU A 401 1.62 0.51 -6.29
CA GLU A 401 0.18 0.44 -5.98
C GLU A 401 -0.09 0.65 -4.49
N ASP A 402 0.73 0.08 -3.61
CA ASP A 402 0.52 0.09 -2.16
C ASP A 402 1.07 1.34 -1.44
N TRP A 403 1.32 2.43 -2.19
CA TRP A 403 1.96 3.64 -1.66
C TRP A 403 1.15 4.34 -0.55
N ASP A 404 -0.18 4.24 -0.61
CA ASP A 404 -1.14 4.76 0.38
C ASP A 404 -2.00 3.62 0.96
N SER A 405 -1.37 2.48 1.23
CA SER A 405 -2.02 1.35 1.91
C SER A 405 -2.39 1.70 3.36
N GLU A 406 -3.42 1.01 3.87
CA GLU A 406 -3.84 1.13 5.26
C GLU A 406 -2.85 0.43 6.21
N ILE A 407 -2.88 0.81 7.49
CA ILE A 407 -2.05 0.17 8.53
C ILE A 407 -2.51 -1.28 8.68
N ASN A 408 -1.56 -2.22 8.72
CA ASN A 408 -1.87 -3.62 8.96
C ASN A 408 -1.73 -3.93 10.46
N ILE A 409 -2.86 -4.26 11.08
CA ILE A 409 -2.99 -4.62 12.49
C ILE A 409 -3.34 -6.11 12.56
N GLU A 410 -2.35 -6.94 12.83
CA GLU A 410 -2.52 -8.38 13.05
C GLU A 410 -2.51 -8.65 14.56
N LEU A 411 -3.69 -8.93 15.11
CA LEU A 411 -3.89 -9.23 16.53
C LEU A 411 -4.51 -10.61 16.69
N ASP A 412 -3.99 -11.37 17.66
CA ASP A 412 -4.57 -12.62 18.10
C ASP A 412 -5.55 -12.38 19.25
N ASP A 413 -6.57 -13.24 19.39
CA ASP A 413 -7.54 -13.13 20.49
C ASP A 413 -6.92 -13.50 21.85
N LEU A 414 -5.81 -14.26 21.84
CA LEU A 414 -5.18 -14.84 23.02
C LEU A 414 -3.66 -14.62 23.00
N TYR A 415 -3.14 -13.99 24.05
CA TYR A 415 -1.70 -13.87 24.29
C TYR A 415 -1.32 -14.50 25.62
N VAL A 416 -0.15 -15.12 25.70
CA VAL A 416 0.40 -15.69 26.93
C VAL A 416 1.55 -14.79 27.40
N PHE A 417 1.62 -14.50 28.70
CA PHE A 417 2.77 -13.77 29.25
C PHE A 417 4.07 -14.58 29.05
N ASN A 418 5.10 -13.93 28.50
CA ASN A 418 6.42 -14.54 28.34
C ASN A 418 7.15 -14.70 29.69
N ASP A 419 8.30 -15.39 29.71
CA ASP A 419 9.18 -15.56 30.88
C ASP A 419 9.56 -14.23 31.57
N THR A 420 9.49 -13.10 30.85
CA THR A 420 9.77 -11.74 31.34
C THR A 420 8.51 -10.99 31.81
N ASN A 421 7.34 -11.63 31.84
CA ASN A 421 6.01 -11.06 32.11
C ASN A 421 5.64 -9.90 31.19
N GLU A 422 6.05 -9.97 29.93
CA GLU A 422 5.76 -8.97 28.91
C GLU A 422 4.96 -9.62 27.78
N ILE A 423 3.96 -8.90 27.27
CA ILE A 423 3.22 -9.26 26.06
C ILE A 423 3.60 -8.28 24.97
N LYS A 424 3.90 -8.82 23.78
CA LYS A 424 4.37 -8.06 22.63
C LYS A 424 3.59 -8.45 21.39
N PHE A 425 3.14 -7.44 20.65
CA PHE A 425 2.64 -7.60 19.28
C PHE A 425 3.07 -6.40 18.44
N SER A 426 3.05 -6.58 17.12
CA SER A 426 3.58 -5.60 16.17
C SER A 426 2.48 -5.04 15.29
N ILE A 427 2.47 -3.71 15.13
CA ILE A 427 1.70 -3.02 14.12
C ILE A 427 2.64 -2.63 12.99
N SER A 428 2.23 -2.84 11.74
CA SER A 428 3.07 -2.53 10.58
C SER A 428 2.42 -1.48 9.68
N ASN A 429 3.23 -0.54 9.20
CA ASN A 429 2.85 0.40 8.16
C ASN A 429 3.41 -0.06 6.82
N PRO A 430 2.61 -0.71 5.96
CA PRO A 430 3.04 -1.13 4.63
C PRO A 430 3.19 0.04 3.64
N SER A 431 2.70 1.23 3.97
CA SER A 431 2.64 2.36 3.04
C SER A 431 3.97 3.11 2.91
N LEU A 432 4.06 3.95 1.88
CA LEU A 432 5.20 4.87 1.68
C LEU A 432 5.05 6.19 2.45
N LEU A 433 3.92 6.38 3.13
CA LEU A 433 3.62 7.58 3.88
C LEU A 433 3.70 7.29 5.38
N PRO A 434 4.20 8.24 6.19
CA PRO A 434 4.02 8.12 7.62
C PRO A 434 2.52 8.17 7.97
N LYS A 435 2.12 7.36 8.95
CA LYS A 435 0.73 7.28 9.41
C LYS A 435 0.67 7.51 10.91
N GLU A 436 -0.21 8.42 11.33
CA GLU A 436 -0.47 8.68 12.74
C GLU A 436 -1.56 7.74 13.25
N ILE A 437 -1.31 7.08 14.38
CA ILE A 437 -2.26 6.22 15.08
C ILE A 437 -2.38 6.65 16.53
N LYS A 438 -3.62 6.66 17.04
CA LYS A 438 -3.91 6.84 18.46
C LYS A 438 -4.37 5.53 19.07
N ILE A 439 -3.69 5.08 20.12
CA ILE A 439 -3.94 3.81 20.79
C ILE A 439 -4.44 4.07 22.21
N ARG A 440 -5.52 3.42 22.61
CA ARG A 440 -5.97 3.38 24.01
C ARG A 440 -6.21 1.93 24.42
N ALA A 441 -5.81 1.59 25.64
CA ALA A 441 -6.02 0.28 26.21
C ALA A 441 -6.80 0.40 27.53
N TRP A 442 -7.79 -0.46 27.71
CA TRP A 442 -8.44 -0.69 29.00
C TRP A 442 -8.18 -2.12 29.42
N MET A 443 -7.78 -2.30 30.67
CA MET A 443 -7.49 -3.62 31.23
C MET A 443 -8.32 -3.83 32.48
N GLU A 444 -8.99 -4.98 32.53
CA GLU A 444 -9.68 -5.43 33.73
C GLU A 444 -9.10 -6.76 34.21
N THR A 445 -8.83 -6.83 35.51
CA THR A 445 -8.37 -8.03 36.19
C THR A 445 -8.99 -8.09 37.58
N ALA A 446 -9.24 -9.31 38.08
CA ALA A 446 -9.67 -9.51 39.46
C ALA A 446 -8.54 -9.22 40.47
N GLN A 447 -7.29 -9.10 39.99
CA GLN A 447 -6.13 -8.81 40.81
C GLN A 447 -5.87 -7.31 40.94
N THR A 448 -5.24 -6.89 42.03
CA THR A 448 -4.75 -5.51 42.17
C THR A 448 -3.40 -5.35 41.45
N ILE A 449 -3.43 -5.36 40.11
CA ILE A 449 -2.25 -5.19 39.25
C ILE A 449 -2.51 -4.07 38.24
N ASP A 450 -1.60 -3.11 38.20
CA ASP A 450 -1.59 -2.05 37.18
C ASP A 450 -0.58 -2.40 36.07
N PHE A 451 -0.99 -2.13 34.83
CA PHE A 451 -0.18 -2.35 33.62
C PHE A 451 0.18 -1.02 32.96
N ASP A 452 1.39 -0.96 32.43
CA ASP A 452 1.92 0.12 31.61
C ASP A 452 2.01 -0.36 30.15
N MET A 453 1.70 0.55 29.22
CA MET A 453 1.71 0.31 27.77
C MET A 453 2.86 1.12 27.17
N GLN A 454 3.86 0.43 26.63
CA GLN A 454 5.07 1.03 26.07
C GLN A 454 5.20 0.69 24.59
N CYS A 455 5.54 1.68 23.77
CA CYS A 455 5.71 1.47 22.33
C CYS A 455 7.17 1.63 21.97
N SER A 456 7.68 0.66 21.23
CA SER A 456 9.08 0.65 20.79
C SER A 456 9.15 0.83 19.28
N GLN A 457 9.84 1.88 18.85
CA GLN A 457 10.17 2.12 17.44
C GLN A 457 11.67 2.40 17.34
N ASN A 458 12.40 1.63 16.51
CA ASN A 458 13.84 1.76 16.33
C ASN A 458 14.66 1.77 17.66
N GLU A 459 14.27 0.91 18.61
CA GLU A 459 14.87 0.80 19.96
C GLU A 459 14.64 2.01 20.90
N LEU A 460 13.83 2.99 20.49
CA LEU A 460 13.36 4.09 21.34
C LEU A 460 11.99 3.73 21.93
N ILE A 461 11.85 3.94 23.23
CA ILE A 461 10.59 3.72 23.96
C ILE A 461 9.84 5.05 24.04
N GLU A 462 8.64 5.08 23.48
CA GLU A 462 7.75 6.23 23.43
C GLU A 462 6.39 5.90 24.08
N ASP A 463 5.64 6.96 24.41
CA ASP A 463 4.27 6.84 24.91
C ASP A 463 3.33 6.42 23.77
N CYS A 464 2.47 5.44 24.02
CA CYS A 464 1.62 4.84 22.99
C CYS A 464 0.36 5.65 22.65
N GLU A 465 0.12 6.78 23.32
CA GLU A 465 -1.16 7.51 23.14
C GLU A 465 -1.33 8.07 21.72
N VAL A 466 -0.26 8.63 21.12
CA VAL A 466 -0.25 9.14 19.75
C VAL A 466 1.13 8.87 19.15
N ILE A 467 1.18 8.08 18.07
CA ILE A 467 2.45 7.68 17.45
C ILE A 467 2.39 7.81 15.94
N GLU A 468 3.49 8.27 15.35
CA GLU A 468 3.69 8.33 13.90
C GLU A 468 4.51 7.11 13.43
N ILE A 469 3.87 6.21 12.68
CA ILE A 469 4.52 5.02 12.13
C ILE A 469 5.22 5.39 10.83
N ASN A 470 6.54 5.26 10.80
CA ASN A 470 7.34 5.51 9.60
C ASN A 470 6.96 4.53 8.46
N PRO A 471 7.17 4.94 7.20
CA PRO A 471 6.96 4.07 6.03
C PRO A 471 7.71 2.74 6.14
N HIS A 472 7.11 1.64 5.69
CA HIS A 472 7.69 0.29 5.73
C HIS A 472 8.32 -0.09 7.09
N SER A 473 7.81 0.45 8.19
CA SER A 473 8.30 0.16 9.54
C SER A 473 7.22 -0.52 10.37
N SER A 474 7.67 -1.21 11.42
CA SER A 474 6.82 -1.84 12.42
C SER A 474 7.08 -1.22 13.78
N ILE A 475 6.02 -1.09 14.57
CA ILE A 475 6.08 -0.69 15.97
C ILE A 475 5.69 -1.89 16.82
N GLU A 476 6.50 -2.15 17.84
CA GLU A 476 6.17 -3.16 18.85
C GLU A 476 5.46 -2.50 20.02
N ILE A 477 4.29 -2.99 20.37
CA ILE A 477 3.54 -2.58 21.56
C ILE A 477 3.83 -3.60 22.65
N MET A 478 4.29 -3.12 23.80
CA MET A 478 4.68 -3.92 24.95
C MET A 478 3.83 -3.56 26.16
N PHE A 479 3.20 -4.56 26.76
CA PHE A 479 2.50 -4.42 28.03
C PHE A 479 3.34 -4.98 29.18
N LYS A 480 3.52 -4.16 30.22
CA LYS A 480 4.36 -4.51 31.38
C LYS A 480 3.67 -4.17 32.69
N SER A 481 3.72 -5.06 33.67
CA SER A 481 3.22 -4.76 35.02
C SER A 481 4.12 -3.72 35.72
N ILE A 482 3.51 -2.66 36.27
CA ILE A 482 4.22 -1.53 36.93
C ILE A 482 5.13 -2.00 38.08
N ASN A 483 4.78 -3.11 38.74
CA ASN A 483 5.52 -3.67 39.87
C ASN A 483 6.22 -5.00 39.55
N ASN A 484 6.32 -5.39 38.27
CA ASN A 484 6.76 -6.72 37.83
C ASN A 484 6.04 -7.88 38.54
N ILE A 485 4.77 -7.68 38.92
CA ILE A 485 3.96 -8.74 39.52
C ILE A 485 3.51 -9.65 38.38
N THR A 486 3.83 -10.94 38.48
CA THR A 486 3.32 -11.97 37.58
C THR A 486 1.81 -12.08 37.76
N PRO A 487 0.98 -11.81 36.74
CA PRO A 487 -0.43 -12.13 36.79
C PRO A 487 -0.58 -13.64 36.94
N ASN A 488 -1.40 -14.09 37.88
CA ASN A 488 -1.68 -15.52 38.07
C ASN A 488 -3.07 -15.92 37.53
N GLN A 489 -3.75 -14.96 36.90
CA GLN A 489 -5.08 -15.06 36.33
C GLN A 489 -5.10 -14.39 34.97
N SER A 490 -6.10 -14.71 34.16
CA SER A 490 -6.30 -14.03 32.89
C SER A 490 -6.74 -12.57 33.07
N VAL A 491 -6.33 -11.72 32.13
CA VAL A 491 -6.64 -10.29 32.09
C VAL A 491 -7.43 -10.00 30.83
N GLU A 492 -8.54 -9.27 30.97
CA GLU A 492 -9.30 -8.78 29.84
C GLU A 492 -8.70 -7.48 29.33
N VAL A 493 -8.48 -7.37 28.02
CA VAL A 493 -7.89 -6.19 27.40
C VAL A 493 -8.77 -5.75 26.25
N ILE A 494 -9.15 -4.48 26.26
CA ILE A 494 -9.82 -3.82 25.14
C ILE A 494 -8.88 -2.77 24.57
N LEU A 495 -8.53 -2.91 23.29
CA LEU A 495 -7.73 -1.94 22.55
C LEU A 495 -8.63 -1.13 21.62
N LEU A 496 -8.40 0.17 21.58
CA LEU A 496 -8.97 1.09 20.59
C LEU A 496 -7.85 1.66 19.73
N PHE A 497 -7.96 1.43 18.42
CA PHE A 497 -7.17 2.11 17.40
C PHE A 497 -8.00 3.22 16.77
N ASP A 498 -7.46 4.43 16.75
CA ASP A 498 -8.04 5.59 16.07
C ASP A 498 -7.05 6.07 15.00
N TYR A 499 -7.44 5.91 13.74
CA TYR A 499 -6.66 6.36 12.57
C TYR A 499 -7.59 7.06 11.59
N LEU A 500 -7.25 8.29 11.19
CA LEU A 500 -8.06 9.12 10.27
C LEU A 500 -9.54 9.29 10.71
N GLY A 501 -9.84 9.16 12.00
CA GLY A 501 -11.20 9.25 12.55
C GLY A 501 -12.01 7.95 12.46
N LEU A 502 -11.44 6.88 11.92
CA LEU A 502 -11.97 5.51 12.04
C LEU A 502 -11.51 4.94 13.37
N LYS A 503 -12.47 4.40 14.13
CA LYS A 503 -12.25 3.82 15.45
C LYS A 503 -12.51 2.32 15.39
N GLU A 504 -11.52 1.51 15.72
CA GLU A 504 -11.63 0.05 15.74
C GLU A 504 -11.34 -0.49 17.14
N TYR A 505 -12.25 -1.32 17.66
CA TYR A 505 -12.12 -1.96 18.96
C TYR A 505 -11.74 -3.44 18.80
N HIS A 506 -10.73 -3.87 19.55
CA HIS A 506 -10.31 -5.27 19.63
C HIS A 506 -10.36 -5.74 21.08
N GLN A 507 -10.94 -6.90 21.31
CA GLN A 507 -10.94 -7.56 22.61
C GLN A 507 -9.93 -8.69 22.58
N ILE A 508 -9.08 -8.72 23.59
CA ILE A 508 -7.96 -9.64 23.70
C ILE A 508 -7.94 -10.17 25.14
N THR A 509 -7.58 -11.43 25.31
CA THR A 509 -7.36 -12.02 26.64
C THR A 509 -5.89 -12.36 26.83
N PHE A 510 -5.31 -11.88 27.93
CA PHE A 510 -3.96 -12.25 28.34
C PHE A 510 -4.04 -13.42 29.32
N LEU A 511 -3.31 -14.50 29.06
CA LEU A 511 -3.26 -15.72 29.87
C LEU A 511 -2.00 -15.75 30.73
N SER A 512 -2.16 -16.13 31.99
CA SER A 512 -1.04 -16.37 32.92
C SER A 512 -0.35 -17.71 32.63
N ASP A 513 0.97 -17.76 32.78
CA ASP A 513 1.75 -19.02 32.70
C ASP A 513 1.79 -19.76 34.04
N THR A 514 0.60 -20.10 34.55
CA THR A 514 0.42 -20.83 35.82
C THR A 514 -0.03 -22.27 35.56
N GLN A 515 0.17 -23.18 36.53
CA GLN A 515 -0.29 -24.57 36.40
C GLN A 515 -1.80 -24.67 36.15
N ILE A 516 -2.57 -23.81 36.84
CA ILE A 516 -4.00 -23.64 36.62
C ILE A 516 -4.19 -22.33 35.86
N GLN A 517 -4.82 -22.38 34.69
CA GLN A 517 -5.07 -21.18 33.88
C GLN A 517 -6.57 -21.03 33.63
N SER A 518 -7.05 -19.79 33.71
CA SER A 518 -8.38 -19.40 33.28
C SER A 518 -8.34 -18.97 31.82
N LEU A 519 -9.14 -19.60 30.95
CA LEU A 519 -9.23 -19.19 29.54
C LEU A 519 -10.07 -17.92 29.36
N ILE A 520 -10.92 -17.60 30.34
CA ILE A 520 -11.83 -16.45 30.30
C ILE A 520 -11.68 -15.71 31.64
N PRO A 521 -11.52 -14.37 31.63
CA PRO A 521 -11.32 -13.57 32.85
C PRO A 521 -12.61 -13.34 33.64
N ARG A 522 -13.78 -13.49 33.02
CA ARG A 522 -15.12 -13.34 33.61
C ARG A 522 -15.82 -14.68 33.81
N TRP A 523 -16.72 -14.72 34.78
CA TRP A 523 -17.72 -15.79 34.90
C TRP A 523 -18.75 -15.71 33.76
N GLU A 524 -19.03 -16.85 33.10
CA GLU A 524 -20.18 -16.98 32.19
C GLU A 524 -21.44 -17.25 33.01
N PHE A 525 -22.42 -16.34 32.98
CA PHE A 525 -23.68 -16.48 33.71
C PHE A 525 -24.80 -17.01 32.79
N ASN A 526 -25.64 -17.91 33.31
CA ASN A 526 -26.77 -18.50 32.57
C ASN A 526 -28.02 -17.61 32.47
N GLU A 527 -27.97 -16.36 32.94
CA GLU A 527 -29.09 -15.40 32.97
C GLU A 527 -30.31 -15.82 33.83
N ASP A 528 -30.18 -16.86 34.67
CA ASP A 528 -31.26 -17.31 35.57
C ASP A 528 -31.01 -16.84 37.00
N LEU A 529 -31.89 -15.99 37.54
CA LEU A 529 -31.76 -15.50 38.93
C LEU A 529 -32.37 -16.44 39.98
N ILE A 530 -33.20 -17.41 39.57
CA ILE A 530 -33.84 -18.37 40.48
C ILE A 530 -32.84 -19.50 40.81
N LYS A 531 -32.13 -19.98 39.79
CA LYS A 531 -31.06 -20.96 39.92
C LYS A 531 -29.82 -20.46 39.17
N PRO A 532 -29.10 -19.48 39.74
CA PRO A 532 -27.94 -18.91 39.09
C PRO A 532 -26.85 -19.95 38.93
N GLU A 533 -26.43 -20.15 37.69
CA GLU A 533 -25.28 -20.98 37.33
C GLU A 533 -24.24 -20.08 36.69
N ILE A 534 -23.04 -20.09 37.26
CA ILE A 534 -21.87 -19.43 36.68
C ILE A 534 -20.83 -20.48 36.29
N CYS A 535 -20.24 -20.34 35.11
CA CYS A 535 -19.29 -21.28 34.56
C CYS A 535 -18.00 -20.58 34.11
N THR A 536 -16.90 -21.32 34.14
CA THR A 536 -15.63 -20.90 33.59
C THR A 536 -14.88 -22.10 33.01
N ASN A 537 -13.95 -21.86 32.10
CA ASN A 537 -13.09 -22.88 31.54
C ASN A 537 -11.71 -22.79 32.19
N LEU A 538 -11.36 -23.82 32.95
CA LEU A 538 -10.08 -23.98 33.63
C LEU A 538 -9.24 -25.04 32.93
N THR A 539 -7.95 -24.80 32.82
CA THR A 539 -6.98 -25.79 32.35
C THR A 539 -6.05 -26.13 33.51
N ASN A 540 -5.82 -27.43 33.77
CA ASN A 540 -4.84 -27.88 34.75
C ASN A 540 -3.75 -28.70 34.05
N ASN A 541 -2.54 -28.17 34.05
CA ASN A 541 -1.38 -28.77 33.39
C ASN A 541 -0.57 -29.73 34.29
N GLY A 542 -0.92 -29.88 35.56
CA GLY A 542 -0.27 -30.80 36.49
C GLY A 542 -1.22 -31.83 37.08
N ASP A 543 -0.87 -32.39 38.24
CA ASP A 543 -1.66 -33.45 38.90
C ASP A 543 -3.06 -32.98 39.33
N GLU A 544 -3.94 -33.94 39.65
CA GLU A 544 -5.27 -33.66 40.16
C GLU A 544 -5.22 -32.93 41.51
N ILE A 545 -5.90 -31.78 41.60
CA ILE A 545 -5.89 -30.89 42.77
C ILE A 545 -7.29 -30.79 43.37
N GLN A 546 -7.39 -30.85 44.70
CA GLN A 546 -8.62 -30.57 45.42
C GLN A 546 -8.87 -29.06 45.51
N ILE A 547 -10.10 -28.65 45.21
CA ILE A 547 -10.56 -27.27 45.31
C ILE A 547 -11.47 -27.10 46.52
N ASN A 548 -11.36 -25.95 47.17
CA ASN A 548 -12.34 -25.43 48.11
C ASN A 548 -13.03 -24.18 47.55
N ILE A 549 -14.36 -24.20 47.53
CA ILE A 549 -15.22 -23.15 46.96
C ILE A 549 -15.76 -22.29 48.11
N SER A 550 -16.01 -21.00 47.86
CA SER A 550 -16.72 -20.13 48.80
C SER A 550 -18.03 -20.75 49.31
N ASN A 551 -18.36 -20.57 50.59
CA ASN A 551 -19.43 -21.30 51.30
C ASN A 551 -20.84 -21.23 50.68
N TYR A 552 -21.12 -20.25 49.81
CA TYR A 552 -22.46 -20.01 49.25
C TYR A 552 -22.74 -20.74 47.95
N TRP A 553 -21.69 -21.10 47.23
CA TRP A 553 -21.78 -21.67 45.90
C TRP A 553 -21.46 -23.15 45.97
N LYS A 554 -22.27 -23.97 45.31
CA LYS A 554 -22.08 -25.42 45.27
C LYS A 554 -21.59 -25.81 43.89
N ASN A 555 -20.60 -26.70 43.84
CA ASN A 555 -20.18 -27.31 42.59
C ASN A 555 -21.36 -28.09 41.99
N LYS A 556 -21.62 -27.89 40.71
CA LYS A 556 -22.60 -28.69 39.96
C LYS A 556 -22.18 -30.15 39.86
N GLU A 557 -20.87 -30.40 39.79
CA GLU A 557 -20.30 -31.74 39.82
C GLU A 557 -20.08 -32.23 41.25
N THR A 558 -20.20 -33.54 41.47
CA THR A 558 -20.06 -34.16 42.80
C THR A 558 -18.62 -34.26 43.30
N SER A 559 -17.62 -34.07 42.42
CA SER A 559 -16.20 -34.09 42.75
C SER A 559 -15.61 -32.68 42.76
N ASN A 560 -15.12 -32.22 43.92
CA ASN A 560 -14.37 -30.97 44.06
C ASN A 560 -12.88 -31.18 43.71
N ALA A 561 -12.60 -31.68 42.52
CA ALA A 561 -11.25 -31.91 42.04
C ALA A 561 -11.08 -31.48 40.58
N LEU A 562 -10.01 -30.73 40.30
CA LEU A 562 -9.60 -30.40 38.93
C LEU A 562 -8.71 -31.52 38.40
N LYS A 563 -9.20 -32.24 37.38
CA LYS A 563 -8.40 -33.26 36.70
C LYS A 563 -7.47 -32.60 35.69
N THR A 564 -6.51 -33.38 35.21
CA THR A 564 -5.58 -32.94 34.18
C THR A 564 -6.32 -32.59 32.87
N GLY A 565 -5.92 -31.48 32.24
CA GLY A 565 -6.51 -30.98 31.00
C GLY A 565 -7.58 -29.90 31.18
N ASN A 566 -8.30 -29.62 30.10
CA ASN A 566 -9.30 -28.54 30.04
C ASN A 566 -10.64 -29.05 30.58
N GLN A 567 -11.23 -28.30 31.51
CA GLN A 567 -12.50 -28.63 32.14
C GLN A 567 -13.39 -27.39 32.26
N ARG A 568 -14.68 -27.56 31.98
CA ARG A 568 -15.69 -26.54 32.25
C ARG A 568 -16.16 -26.71 33.69
N PHE A 569 -15.90 -25.72 34.52
CA PHE A 569 -16.23 -25.72 35.94
C PHE A 569 -17.43 -24.80 36.18
N CYS A 570 -18.50 -25.33 36.77
CA CYS A 570 -19.75 -24.58 36.99
C CYS A 570 -20.20 -24.63 38.45
N LEU A 571 -20.57 -23.48 38.97
CA LEU A 571 -21.07 -23.27 40.32
C LEU A 571 -22.55 -22.90 40.29
N VAL A 572 -23.32 -23.44 41.23
CA VAL A 572 -24.75 -23.15 41.39
C VAL A 572 -24.97 -22.44 42.72
N GLY A 573 -25.63 -21.28 42.64
CA GLY A 573 -25.94 -20.43 43.79
C GLY A 573 -27.41 -20.51 44.20
N GLY A 574 -27.74 -19.86 45.32
CA GLY A 574 -29.11 -19.61 45.75
C GLY A 574 -29.79 -18.52 44.93
N ALA A 575 -31.12 -18.54 44.91
CA ALA A 575 -31.91 -17.54 44.21
C ALA A 575 -31.59 -16.13 44.73
N GLY A 576 -31.34 -15.19 43.83
CA GLY A 576 -31.01 -13.79 44.15
C GLY A 576 -29.54 -13.50 44.48
N PHE A 577 -28.65 -14.49 44.55
CA PHE A 577 -27.23 -14.27 44.91
C PHE A 577 -26.50 -13.33 43.94
N MET A 578 -26.77 -13.44 42.64
CA MET A 578 -26.17 -12.59 41.60
C MET A 578 -26.53 -11.10 41.73
N LEU A 579 -27.61 -10.77 42.44
CA LEU A 579 -28.05 -9.39 42.64
C LEU A 579 -27.47 -8.76 43.91
N SER A 580 -26.68 -9.51 44.69
CA SER A 580 -26.10 -9.01 45.94
C SER A 580 -24.98 -8.00 45.68
N LYS A 581 -25.01 -6.87 46.39
CA LYS A 581 -23.89 -5.91 46.41
C LYS A 581 -22.66 -6.45 47.12
N ASN A 582 -22.83 -7.43 48.01
CA ASN A 582 -21.72 -8.09 48.67
C ASN A 582 -21.02 -9.02 47.68
N LYS A 583 -19.82 -8.61 47.24
CA LYS A 583 -18.99 -9.34 46.27
C LYS A 583 -18.72 -10.80 46.67
N ASN A 584 -18.66 -11.12 47.97
CA ASN A 584 -18.42 -12.49 48.41
C ASN A 584 -19.60 -13.42 48.08
N ILE A 585 -20.81 -12.87 47.98
CA ILE A 585 -22.04 -13.62 47.67
C ILE A 585 -22.24 -13.67 46.15
N SER A 586 -22.11 -12.53 45.47
CA SER A 586 -22.35 -12.43 44.03
C SER A 586 -21.20 -12.93 43.16
N ASN A 587 -19.97 -12.96 43.68
CA ASN A 587 -18.77 -13.39 42.95
C ASN A 587 -17.94 -14.39 43.76
N PRO A 588 -18.07 -15.71 43.52
CA PRO A 588 -17.35 -16.71 44.28
C PRO A 588 -15.87 -16.78 43.92
N SER A 589 -15.06 -17.09 44.93
CA SER A 589 -13.62 -17.38 44.81
C SER A 589 -13.35 -18.88 44.89
N ILE A 590 -12.38 -19.36 44.11
CA ILE A 590 -11.88 -20.74 44.14
C ILE A 590 -10.54 -20.77 44.87
N SER A 591 -10.43 -21.55 45.94
CA SER A 591 -9.18 -21.73 46.69
C SER A 591 -8.63 -23.14 46.53
N TYR A 592 -7.32 -23.28 46.36
CA TYR A 592 -6.67 -24.58 46.17
C TYR A 592 -5.27 -24.60 46.77
N VAL A 593 -4.74 -25.79 47.02
CA VAL A 593 -3.43 -25.97 47.67
C VAL A 593 -2.49 -26.72 46.74
N VAL A 594 -1.39 -26.07 46.36
CA VAL A 594 -0.30 -26.70 45.60
C VAL A 594 0.97 -26.56 46.42
N ASN A 595 1.72 -27.66 46.58
CA ASN A 595 3.02 -27.70 47.29
C ASN A 595 3.00 -27.08 48.70
N GLY A 596 1.87 -27.15 49.42
CA GLY A 596 1.71 -26.60 50.77
C GLY A 596 1.44 -25.09 50.84
N THR A 597 1.32 -24.43 49.68
CA THR A 597 0.91 -23.02 49.56
C THR A 597 -0.55 -22.92 49.11
N ASN A 598 -1.32 -22.05 49.76
CA ASN A 598 -2.72 -21.79 49.40
C ASN A 598 -2.76 -20.70 48.32
N TYR A 599 -3.48 -20.97 47.24
CA TYR A 599 -3.75 -20.03 46.16
C TYR A 599 -5.25 -19.78 46.07
N SER A 600 -5.64 -18.59 45.61
CA SER A 600 -7.01 -18.24 45.25
C SER A 600 -7.08 -17.78 43.79
N ILE A 601 -8.09 -18.25 43.08
CA ILE A 601 -8.52 -17.76 41.78
C ILE A 601 -9.82 -17.01 42.00
N ASP A 602 -9.76 -15.73 41.66
CA ASP A 602 -10.88 -14.83 41.62
C ASP A 602 -11.13 -14.50 40.15
N PHE A 603 -12.40 -14.40 39.76
CA PHE A 603 -12.78 -13.98 38.43
C PHE A 603 -13.45 -12.63 38.49
N LEU A 604 -13.46 -11.92 37.37
CA LEU A 604 -14.31 -10.75 37.22
C LEU A 604 -15.78 -11.17 37.30
N ALA A 605 -16.61 -10.30 37.87
CA ALA A 605 -18.04 -10.54 37.98
C ALA A 605 -18.64 -10.79 36.59
N ALA A 606 -19.61 -11.72 36.54
CA ALA A 606 -20.36 -11.97 35.31
C ALA A 606 -21.11 -10.70 34.89
N GLN A 607 -21.24 -10.47 33.59
CA GLN A 607 -22.07 -9.39 33.08
C GLN A 607 -23.54 -9.71 33.38
N THR A 608 -24.14 -8.98 34.32
CA THR A 608 -25.57 -9.07 34.61
C THR A 608 -26.32 -8.10 33.71
N ASN A 609 -27.11 -8.64 32.79
CA ASN A 609 -27.94 -7.84 31.92
C ASN A 609 -29.23 -7.44 32.65
N LYS A 610 -29.55 -6.14 32.62
CA LYS A 610 -30.81 -5.60 33.17
C LYS A 610 -31.96 -5.98 32.24
N LEU A 611 -33.10 -6.43 32.74
CA LEU A 611 -34.25 -6.71 31.88
C LEU A 611 -34.82 -5.40 31.32
N LEU A 612 -35.48 -5.46 30.17
CA LEU A 612 -36.08 -4.32 29.50
C LEU A 612 -37.35 -4.71 28.78
N LEU A 613 -38.49 -4.14 29.17
CA LEU A 613 -39.77 -4.48 28.57
C LEU A 613 -40.07 -3.64 27.32
N SER A 614 -40.39 -4.35 26.22
CA SER A 614 -40.74 -3.79 24.92
C SER A 614 -42.27 -3.79 24.73
N PRO A 615 -42.95 -2.63 24.90
CA PRO A 615 -44.38 -2.53 24.73
C PRO A 615 -44.78 -2.50 23.25
N ASN A 616 -46.00 -2.95 22.97
CA ASN A 616 -46.51 -3.10 21.60
C ASN A 616 -46.52 -1.80 20.78
N TYR A 617 -46.70 -0.65 21.45
CA TYR A 617 -46.74 0.66 20.80
C TYR A 617 -45.37 1.38 20.76
N GLY A 618 -44.33 0.81 21.38
CA GLY A 618 -43.02 1.45 21.57
C GLY A 618 -43.01 2.44 22.75
N TRP A 619 -41.82 2.91 23.09
CA TRP A 619 -41.61 3.91 24.13
C TRP A 619 -41.71 5.33 23.57
N ASN A 620 -42.39 6.22 24.29
CA ASN A 620 -42.56 7.61 23.90
C ASN A 620 -41.73 8.54 24.80
N PHE A 621 -40.56 8.92 24.31
CA PHE A 621 -39.63 9.80 25.01
C PHE A 621 -39.99 11.26 24.76
N THR A 622 -40.08 12.04 25.84
CA THR A 622 -40.20 13.50 25.83
C THR A 622 -39.30 14.06 26.93
N ASP A 623 -38.85 15.32 26.82
CA ASP A 623 -37.94 15.93 27.80
C ASP A 623 -38.50 15.99 29.22
N LEU A 624 -39.83 16.08 29.34
CA LEU A 624 -40.55 16.07 30.61
C LEU A 624 -40.51 14.70 31.29
N ASN A 625 -40.25 13.64 30.53
CA ASN A 625 -40.29 12.24 30.96
C ASN A 625 -38.91 11.56 30.92
N ALA A 626 -37.82 12.33 30.74
CA ALA A 626 -36.48 11.78 30.56
C ALA A 626 -35.99 10.96 31.78
N ASN A 627 -36.38 11.36 33.00
CA ASN A 627 -36.00 10.66 34.24
C ASN A 627 -36.64 9.27 34.37
N TYR A 628 -37.69 8.98 33.62
CA TYR A 628 -38.34 7.68 33.68
C TYR A 628 -37.52 6.63 32.94
N TYR A 629 -36.76 6.96 31.90
CA TYR A 629 -36.11 5.94 31.07
C TYR A 629 -34.64 5.71 31.45
N PRO A 630 -34.10 4.49 31.25
CA PRO A 630 -32.70 4.16 31.61
C PRO A 630 -31.63 4.86 30.73
N PHE A 631 -32.06 5.71 29.80
CA PHE A 631 -31.20 6.36 28.82
C PHE A 631 -31.50 7.85 28.77
N ILE A 632 -30.44 8.64 28.59
CA ILE A 632 -30.52 10.11 28.54
C ILE A 632 -30.36 10.55 27.08
N SER A 633 -30.86 11.74 26.75
CA SER A 633 -30.52 12.42 25.49
C SER A 633 -28.99 12.48 25.31
N ASN A 634 -28.52 12.45 24.06
CA ASN A 634 -27.10 12.38 23.67
C ASN A 634 -26.35 11.08 24.02
N SER A 635 -27.05 10.05 24.51
CA SER A 635 -26.47 8.70 24.62
C SER A 635 -26.49 7.95 23.29
N GLU A 636 -25.62 6.94 23.15
CA GLU A 636 -25.61 6.04 22.01
C GLU A 636 -26.15 4.68 22.41
N LEU A 637 -27.12 4.19 21.63
CA LEU A 637 -27.79 2.94 21.90
C LEU A 637 -27.65 2.00 20.71
N GLU A 638 -27.27 0.76 20.98
CA GLU A 638 -27.16 -0.29 19.99
C GLU A 638 -28.11 -1.43 20.31
N ILE A 639 -28.85 -1.88 19.30
CA ILE A 639 -29.78 -3.00 19.41
C ILE A 639 -29.29 -4.11 18.52
N SER A 640 -29.10 -5.28 19.11
CA SER A 640 -28.61 -6.48 18.45
C SER A 640 -29.46 -7.70 18.84
N GLU A 641 -29.47 -8.72 17.98
CA GLU A 641 -30.10 -10.01 18.31
C GLU A 641 -29.19 -10.86 19.21
N THR A 642 -27.88 -10.67 19.11
CA THR A 642 -26.85 -11.38 19.88
C THR A 642 -26.17 -10.44 20.86
N LEU A 643 -25.78 -10.95 22.03
CA LEU A 643 -24.97 -10.20 22.99
C LEU A 643 -23.59 -9.96 22.36
N SER A 644 -23.24 -8.70 22.10
CA SER A 644 -21.89 -8.31 21.68
C SER A 644 -21.24 -7.46 22.76
N GLU A 645 -20.04 -7.86 23.17
CA GLU A 645 -19.28 -7.18 24.22
C GLU A 645 -18.67 -5.86 23.75
N LEU A 646 -18.63 -5.63 22.44
CA LEU A 646 -18.20 -4.36 21.83
C LEU A 646 -19.34 -3.75 21.01
N CYS A 647 -19.34 -2.42 20.95
CA CYS A 647 -20.29 -1.66 20.15
C CYS A 647 -19.82 -1.53 18.69
N SER A 648 -20.74 -1.55 17.73
CA SER A 648 -20.40 -1.39 16.31
C SER A 648 -19.91 0.02 15.99
N ASN A 649 -18.99 0.14 15.04
CA ASN A 649 -18.33 1.43 14.72
C ASN A 649 -19.27 2.47 14.09
N ASN A 650 -20.39 2.05 13.49
CA ASN A 650 -21.27 2.93 12.72
C ASN A 650 -22.45 3.46 13.54
N THR A 651 -22.43 4.76 13.83
CA THR A 651 -23.53 5.46 14.52
C THR A 651 -24.36 6.27 13.55
N ALA A 652 -25.68 6.11 13.59
CA ALA A 652 -26.60 6.94 12.80
C ALA A 652 -27.57 7.71 13.71
N TYR A 653 -28.26 8.72 13.18
CA TYR A 653 -29.36 9.36 13.90
C TYR A 653 -30.69 8.59 13.66
N PRO A 654 -31.65 8.65 14.60
CA PRO A 654 -33.01 8.17 14.36
C PRO A 654 -33.70 8.98 13.25
N LEU A 655 -34.67 8.38 12.57
CA LEU A 655 -35.35 9.03 11.45
C LEU A 655 -36.27 10.15 11.97
N MET A 656 -36.11 11.35 11.42
CA MET A 656 -36.99 12.48 11.71
C MET A 656 -38.19 12.43 10.76
N LEU A 657 -39.41 12.23 11.29
CA LEU A 657 -40.63 12.21 10.48
C LEU A 657 -41.15 13.62 10.22
N ASN A 658 -41.21 14.45 11.28
CA ASN A 658 -41.69 15.84 11.25
C ASN A 658 -40.76 16.74 12.10
N THR A 659 -40.96 18.06 12.07
CA THR A 659 -40.20 19.04 12.88
C THR A 659 -40.17 18.74 14.38
N GLU A 660 -41.18 18.02 14.88
CA GLU A 660 -41.42 17.75 16.30
C GLU A 660 -41.19 16.29 16.71
N ASN A 661 -41.11 15.33 15.77
CA ASN A 661 -41.15 13.90 16.08
C ASN A 661 -40.02 13.10 15.40
N PHE A 662 -39.27 12.36 16.20
CA PHE A 662 -38.32 11.33 15.78
C PHE A 662 -38.92 9.94 15.97
N VAL A 663 -38.58 9.01 15.08
CA VAL A 663 -38.94 7.60 15.23
C VAL A 663 -37.72 6.73 15.00
N TRP A 664 -37.50 5.82 15.94
CA TRP A 664 -36.55 4.74 15.80
C TRP A 664 -37.30 3.41 15.81
N ASN A 665 -37.42 2.79 14.64
CA ASN A 665 -37.95 1.43 14.54
C ASN A 665 -36.80 0.43 14.49
N ALA A 666 -36.48 -0.17 15.63
CA ALA A 666 -35.39 -1.14 15.75
C ALA A 666 -35.81 -2.57 15.36
N THR A 667 -37.07 -2.81 15.00
CA THR A 667 -37.55 -4.14 14.59
C THR A 667 -37.09 -4.55 13.19
N SER A 668 -36.68 -3.60 12.35
CA SER A 668 -36.34 -3.86 10.94
C SER A 668 -34.84 -3.84 10.64
N SER A 669 -34.03 -3.25 11.52
CA SER A 669 -32.59 -3.14 11.33
C SER A 669 -31.87 -2.94 12.66
N ASN A 670 -31.02 -3.91 13.02
CA ASN A 670 -30.04 -3.77 14.09
C ASN A 670 -29.11 -2.62 13.72
N SER A 671 -29.13 -1.54 14.49
CA SER A 671 -28.30 -0.38 14.20
C SER A 671 -28.08 0.44 15.44
N ARG A 672 -26.83 0.87 15.63
CA ARG A 672 -26.45 1.84 16.66
C ARG A 672 -26.97 3.22 16.29
N LYS A 673 -27.64 3.87 17.24
CA LYS A 673 -28.23 5.20 17.09
C LYS A 673 -27.76 6.17 18.16
N PHE A 674 -27.46 7.40 17.74
CA PHE A 674 -27.23 8.53 18.64
C PHE A 674 -28.56 9.20 18.96
N LEU A 675 -28.96 9.25 20.23
CA LEU A 675 -30.19 9.94 20.61
C LEU A 675 -30.01 11.46 20.47
N PRO A 676 -30.85 12.14 19.68
CA PRO A 676 -30.76 13.58 19.51
C PRO A 676 -31.10 14.30 20.82
N ASN A 677 -30.64 15.55 20.96
CA ASN A 677 -31.20 16.44 21.97
C ASN A 677 -32.68 16.68 21.64
N LEU A 678 -33.53 16.32 22.59
CA LEU A 678 -34.95 16.57 22.56
C LEU A 678 -35.10 17.95 23.21
N ASP A 679 -35.63 18.94 22.48
CA ASP A 679 -35.99 20.25 23.03
C ASP A 679 -37.46 20.46 22.65
N ASN A 680 -38.39 19.99 23.49
CA ASN A 680 -39.84 19.87 23.23
C ASN A 680 -40.19 18.95 22.04
N LYS A 681 -39.34 17.97 21.73
CA LYS A 681 -39.59 16.98 20.66
C LYS A 681 -39.94 15.62 21.26
N THR A 682 -40.68 14.81 20.51
CA THR A 682 -41.00 13.43 20.91
C THR A 682 -40.16 12.44 20.13
N LEU A 683 -39.63 11.41 20.80
CA LEU A 683 -38.94 10.29 20.16
C LEU A 683 -39.69 9.00 20.47
N VAL A 684 -40.17 8.32 19.43
CA VAL A 684 -40.80 7.00 19.59
C VAL A 684 -39.80 5.91 19.24
N VAL A 685 -39.42 5.08 20.22
CA VAL A 685 -38.52 3.93 20.02
C VAL A 685 -39.32 2.64 20.06
N LYS A 686 -39.31 1.88 18.96
CA LYS A 686 -39.91 0.54 18.88
C LYS A 686 -38.81 -0.50 18.95
N LEU A 687 -38.76 -1.21 20.07
CA LEU A 687 -37.81 -2.29 20.32
C LEU A 687 -38.31 -3.61 19.72
N PRO A 688 -37.42 -4.56 19.38
CA PRO A 688 -37.81 -5.92 19.02
C PRO A 688 -38.50 -6.65 20.19
N LYS A 689 -39.08 -7.83 19.91
CA LYS A 689 -39.73 -8.67 20.94
C LYS A 689 -38.73 -9.36 21.87
N SER A 690 -37.53 -9.60 21.36
CA SER A 690 -36.40 -10.21 22.05
C SER A 690 -35.11 -9.66 21.45
N GLY A 691 -34.04 -9.59 22.23
CA GLY A 691 -32.72 -9.14 21.79
C GLY A 691 -31.97 -8.48 22.93
N TYR A 692 -30.89 -7.79 22.59
CA TYR A 692 -30.08 -7.05 23.55
C TYR A 692 -30.06 -5.57 23.15
N LEU A 693 -30.07 -4.71 24.17
CA LEU A 693 -29.86 -3.29 24.03
C LEU A 693 -28.62 -2.92 24.82
N LYS A 694 -27.71 -2.18 24.20
CA LYS A 694 -26.46 -1.75 24.81
C LYS A 694 -26.36 -0.23 24.78
N LYS A 695 -25.98 0.35 25.91
CA LYS A 695 -25.60 1.77 25.99
C LYS A 695 -24.11 1.89 25.76
N CYS A 696 -23.75 2.39 24.59
CA CYS A 696 -22.36 2.50 24.16
C CYS A 696 -21.72 3.76 24.74
N ASP A 697 -20.64 3.57 25.48
CA ASP A 697 -19.75 4.66 25.87
C ASP A 697 -18.55 4.70 24.90
N ARG A 698 -18.32 5.86 24.27
CA ARG A 698 -17.22 6.08 23.33
C ARG A 698 -15.87 6.32 24.02
N GLU A 699 -15.90 6.70 25.29
CA GLU A 699 -14.68 7.02 26.04
C GLU A 699 -14.19 5.83 26.84
N ASN A 700 -15.08 4.94 27.27
CA ASN A 700 -14.71 3.68 27.91
C ASN A 700 -15.73 2.56 27.61
N PRO A 701 -15.44 1.63 26.68
CA PRO A 701 -16.37 0.56 26.32
C PRO A 701 -16.68 -0.39 27.48
N VAL A 702 -15.81 -0.47 28.49
CA VAL A 702 -16.00 -1.33 29.67
C VAL A 702 -17.16 -0.86 30.56
N ASN A 703 -17.46 0.44 30.55
CA ASN A 703 -18.54 1.04 31.35
C ASN A 703 -19.91 0.96 30.68
N SER A 704 -20.05 0.21 29.58
CA SER A 704 -21.32 0.10 28.87
C SER A 704 -22.36 -0.68 29.66
N ASP A 705 -23.56 -0.12 29.81
CA ASP A 705 -24.69 -0.85 30.38
C ASP A 705 -25.33 -1.78 29.33
N ASN A 706 -25.57 -3.04 29.71
CA ASN A 706 -26.22 -4.04 28.88
C ASN A 706 -27.64 -4.37 29.40
N TYR A 707 -28.57 -4.52 28.47
CA TYR A 707 -29.98 -4.79 28.74
C TYR A 707 -30.50 -5.95 27.88
N ILE A 708 -31.29 -6.85 28.47
CA ILE A 708 -32.05 -7.88 27.74
C ILE A 708 -33.43 -7.34 27.41
N ILE A 709 -33.83 -7.40 26.16
CA ILE A 709 -35.15 -6.99 25.69
C ILE A 709 -36.12 -8.18 25.78
N LYS A 710 -37.27 -8.00 26.44
CA LYS A 710 -38.39 -8.95 26.46
C LYS A 710 -39.70 -8.22 26.16
N GLN A 711 -40.59 -8.83 25.40
CA GLN A 711 -41.90 -8.23 25.13
C GLN A 711 -42.73 -8.13 26.42
N GLY A 712 -43.24 -6.93 26.72
CA GLY A 712 -44.02 -6.69 27.94
C GLY A 712 -44.52 -5.25 28.09
N PRO A 713 -45.39 -4.99 29.08
CA PRO A 713 -46.03 -3.70 29.31
C PRO A 713 -45.10 -2.72 30.00
N GLN A 714 -45.45 -1.43 29.92
CA GLN A 714 -44.72 -0.39 30.64
C GLN A 714 -45.32 -0.22 32.07
N ILE A 715 -44.59 -0.67 33.09
CA ILE A 715 -44.78 -0.56 34.54
C ILE A 715 -43.79 0.46 35.16
N LEU A 716 -44.26 1.23 36.14
CA LEU A 716 -43.47 2.11 37.01
C LEU A 716 -43.57 1.61 38.46
N VAL A 717 -42.51 1.78 39.24
CA VAL A 717 -42.42 1.32 40.64
C VAL A 717 -42.10 2.53 41.53
N ASN A 718 -42.77 2.69 42.67
CA ASN A 718 -42.66 3.81 43.61
C ASN A 718 -43.26 5.16 43.12
N GLY A 719 -44.36 5.13 42.37
CA GLY A 719 -45.17 6.30 42.04
C GLY A 719 -44.72 7.09 40.80
N THR A 720 -44.96 8.41 40.79
CA THR A 720 -44.82 9.29 39.60
C THR A 720 -43.50 10.05 39.49
N GLU A 721 -42.57 9.92 40.44
CA GLU A 721 -41.26 10.60 40.43
C GLU A 721 -40.06 9.63 40.25
N SER A 722 -40.33 8.35 39.99
CA SER A 722 -39.33 7.28 40.06
C SER A 722 -38.91 6.73 38.69
N GLU A 723 -37.73 6.11 38.65
CA GLU A 723 -37.15 5.46 37.47
C GLU A 723 -38.04 4.29 36.99
N ILE A 724 -38.11 4.04 35.68
CA ILE A 724 -38.68 2.80 35.14
C ILE A 724 -37.72 1.66 35.50
N ILE A 725 -38.18 0.73 36.35
CA ILE A 725 -37.40 -0.46 36.68
C ILE A 725 -38.08 -1.70 36.10
N TRP A 726 -37.28 -2.47 35.37
CA TRP A 726 -37.62 -3.81 34.94
C TRP A 726 -36.65 -4.79 35.57
N GLY A 727 -37.04 -6.07 35.55
CA GLY A 727 -36.44 -7.13 36.34
C GLY A 727 -34.93 -7.26 36.34
N HIS A 728 -34.47 -8.07 37.31
CA HIS A 728 -33.04 -8.28 37.61
C HIS A 728 -32.36 -7.09 38.30
N ILE A 729 -33.11 -6.26 39.03
CA ILE A 729 -32.60 -5.20 39.91
C ILE A 729 -33.14 -5.44 41.34
N PRO A 730 -32.30 -5.31 42.39
CA PRO A 730 -32.76 -5.36 43.77
C PRO A 730 -33.79 -4.26 44.05
N ILE A 731 -34.92 -4.61 44.66
CA ILE A 731 -35.94 -3.62 45.04
C ILE A 731 -35.39 -2.61 46.08
N TRP A 732 -34.40 -3.01 46.88
CA TRP A 732 -33.74 -2.16 47.87
C TRP A 732 -33.11 -0.89 47.29
N ASP A 733 -32.62 -0.97 46.04
CA ASP A 733 -32.00 0.16 45.36
C ASP A 733 -33.03 1.24 44.97
N LEU A 734 -34.32 0.91 45.02
CA LEU A 734 -35.43 1.76 44.56
C LEU A 734 -36.08 2.55 45.69
N ILE A 735 -35.90 2.09 46.93
CA ILE A 735 -36.60 2.62 48.11
C ILE A 735 -35.73 3.66 48.86
N ASN A 736 -34.55 4.04 48.32
CA ASN A 736 -33.59 4.95 48.97
C ASN A 736 -33.26 4.53 50.42
N CYS A 737 -33.21 3.22 50.69
CA CYS A 737 -32.84 2.73 52.01
C CYS A 737 -31.31 2.59 52.11
N THR A 738 -30.67 3.47 52.87
CA THR A 738 -29.20 3.55 52.98
C THR A 738 -28.58 2.53 53.95
N ASN A 739 -29.37 1.64 54.57
CA ASN A 739 -28.86 0.67 55.55
C ASN A 739 -29.68 -0.63 55.67
N CYS A 740 -30.52 -0.94 54.68
CA CYS A 740 -31.44 -2.07 54.75
C CYS A 740 -30.74 -3.44 54.76
N GLU A 741 -29.55 -3.61 54.18
CA GLU A 741 -28.95 -4.97 54.06
C GLU A 741 -28.63 -5.69 55.39
N ASN A 742 -28.51 -4.97 56.52
CA ASN A 742 -28.01 -5.56 57.79
C ASN A 742 -28.92 -5.39 59.03
N HIS A 743 -30.00 -4.61 58.98
CA HIS A 743 -30.91 -4.44 60.13
C HIS A 743 -32.35 -4.24 59.67
N PHE A 744 -33.27 -5.12 60.08
CA PHE A 744 -34.68 -5.00 59.75
C PHE A 744 -35.60 -5.18 60.95
N SER A 745 -36.41 -4.14 61.19
CA SER A 745 -37.77 -4.27 61.70
C SER A 745 -38.60 -3.13 61.13
N GLU A 746 -38.89 -3.17 59.84
CA GLU A 746 -39.71 -2.13 59.19
C GLU A 746 -40.62 -2.74 58.11
N GLU A 747 -41.87 -2.31 58.10
CA GLU A 747 -42.81 -2.46 56.99
C GLU A 747 -42.35 -1.55 55.84
N PHE A 748 -42.41 -2.04 54.59
CA PHE A 748 -42.12 -1.21 53.41
C PHE A 748 -43.21 -1.34 52.35
N ASN A 749 -43.55 -0.20 51.75
CA ASN A 749 -44.61 -0.08 50.75
C ASN A 749 -44.01 0.14 49.37
N ILE A 750 -44.50 -0.59 48.39
CA ILE A 750 -44.15 -0.46 46.98
C ILE A 750 -45.42 -0.14 46.20
N THR A 751 -45.44 0.97 45.47
CA THR A 751 -46.53 1.27 44.53
C THR A 751 -46.13 0.83 43.12
N ILE A 752 -46.99 0.08 42.43
CA ILE A 752 -46.76 -0.39 41.06
C ILE A 752 -47.82 0.24 40.17
N TYR A 753 -47.41 0.98 39.15
CA TYR A 753 -48.29 1.66 38.19
C TYR A 753 -48.14 1.06 36.80
N ALA A 754 -49.24 0.58 36.22
CA ALA A 754 -49.24 0.05 34.85
C ALA A 754 -49.70 1.13 33.87
N ILE A 755 -48.87 1.50 32.88
CA ILE A 755 -49.18 2.63 31.99
C ILE A 755 -50.20 2.23 30.90
N ASN A 756 -49.94 1.16 30.15
CA ASN A 756 -50.66 0.91 28.89
C ASN A 756 -51.50 -0.37 28.85
N GLU A 757 -51.17 -1.38 29.67
CA GLU A 757 -51.79 -2.70 29.61
C GLU A 757 -52.08 -3.22 31.02
N ASN A 758 -53.02 -4.16 31.13
CA ASN A 758 -53.35 -4.78 32.41
C ASN A 758 -52.25 -5.78 32.79
N VAL A 759 -51.82 -5.76 34.05
CA VAL A 759 -50.74 -6.61 34.58
C VAL A 759 -51.26 -7.43 35.74
N SER A 760 -51.07 -8.75 35.68
CA SER A 760 -51.29 -9.60 36.84
C SER A 760 -50.02 -9.65 37.70
N ILE A 761 -50.18 -9.66 39.03
CA ILE A 761 -49.07 -9.77 39.98
C ILE A 761 -49.15 -11.14 40.65
N SER A 762 -48.00 -11.82 40.72
CA SER A 762 -47.82 -13.03 41.51
C SER A 762 -46.56 -12.92 42.37
N THR A 763 -46.50 -13.73 43.42
CA THR A 763 -45.35 -13.76 44.33
C THR A 763 -44.77 -15.16 44.42
N ARG A 764 -43.44 -15.27 44.42
CA ARG A 764 -42.72 -16.53 44.61
C ARG A 764 -41.72 -16.40 45.75
N PHE A 765 -41.68 -17.39 46.63
CA PHE A 765 -40.74 -17.46 47.74
C PHE A 765 -39.65 -18.49 47.44
N HIS A 766 -38.41 -18.14 47.72
CA HIS A 766 -37.21 -18.94 47.48
C HIS A 766 -36.34 -18.99 48.74
N GLY A 767 -35.63 -20.10 48.92
CA GLY A 767 -34.71 -20.30 50.05
C GLY A 767 -35.22 -21.31 51.07
N ASP A 768 -34.51 -21.40 52.18
CA ASP A 768 -34.75 -22.37 53.28
C ASP A 768 -35.59 -21.78 54.43
N VAL A 769 -35.75 -20.46 54.46
CA VAL A 769 -36.59 -19.72 55.42
C VAL A 769 -37.59 -18.84 54.67
N ILE A 770 -38.75 -18.55 55.27
CA ILE A 770 -39.77 -17.64 54.71
C ILE A 770 -40.15 -16.60 55.77
N PRO A 771 -39.34 -15.53 55.95
CA PRO A 771 -39.60 -14.46 56.93
C PRO A 771 -40.60 -13.41 56.44
N TRP A 772 -41.22 -13.61 55.27
CA TRP A 772 -42.00 -12.59 54.56
C TRP A 772 -43.49 -12.67 54.87
N LYS A 773 -44.10 -11.54 55.24
CA LYS A 773 -45.54 -11.33 55.31
C LYS A 773 -45.97 -10.34 54.23
N LEU A 774 -46.84 -10.79 53.34
CA LEU A 774 -47.38 -9.96 52.26
C LEU A 774 -48.85 -9.61 52.56
N ASN A 775 -49.17 -8.32 52.60
CA ASN A 775 -50.55 -7.86 52.71
C ASN A 775 -51.05 -7.38 51.34
N LEU A 776 -51.45 -8.33 50.48
CA LEU A 776 -51.97 -8.06 49.14
C LEU A 776 -53.39 -8.64 48.99
N ASP A 777 -54.40 -7.77 48.91
CA ASP A 777 -55.79 -8.17 48.67
C ASP A 777 -55.93 -8.91 47.34
N GLU A 778 -56.75 -9.97 47.27
CA GLU A 778 -56.97 -10.73 46.02
C GLU A 778 -57.50 -9.86 44.86
N SER A 779 -58.22 -8.78 45.18
CA SER A 779 -58.72 -7.81 44.19
C SER A 779 -57.64 -6.88 43.61
N LYS A 780 -56.48 -6.77 44.27
CA LYS A 780 -55.33 -5.93 43.87
C LYS A 780 -54.26 -6.70 43.09
N ARG A 781 -54.48 -8.00 42.82
CA ARG A 781 -53.58 -8.83 42.00
C ARG A 781 -53.65 -8.53 40.50
N LEU A 782 -54.64 -7.76 40.04
CA LEU A 782 -54.74 -7.28 38.67
C LEU A 782 -54.67 -5.76 38.67
N ILE A 783 -53.59 -5.21 38.13
CA ILE A 783 -53.44 -3.78 37.87
C ILE A 783 -54.06 -3.50 36.50
N THR A 784 -55.06 -2.63 36.44
CA THR A 784 -55.59 -2.16 35.16
C THR A 784 -54.70 -1.05 34.60
N ALA A 785 -54.66 -0.88 33.28
CA ALA A 785 -53.95 0.23 32.66
C ALA A 785 -54.34 1.58 33.29
N GLU A 786 -53.35 2.46 33.43
CA GLU A 786 -53.38 3.78 34.08
C GLU A 786 -53.75 3.78 35.58
N ASN A 787 -53.70 2.64 36.27
CA ASN A 787 -53.90 2.55 37.73
C ASN A 787 -52.64 2.09 38.47
N GLU A 788 -52.55 2.47 39.74
CA GLU A 788 -51.53 2.00 40.68
C GLU A 788 -52.10 1.02 41.71
N THR A 789 -51.25 0.12 42.19
CA THR A 789 -51.52 -0.75 43.34
C THR A 789 -50.39 -0.63 44.35
N GLU A 790 -50.73 -0.50 45.62
CA GLU A 790 -49.77 -0.49 46.73
C GLU A 790 -49.64 -1.90 47.31
N ILE A 791 -48.39 -2.33 47.51
CA ILE A 791 -48.01 -3.61 48.09
C ILE A 791 -47.25 -3.32 49.39
N ASN A 792 -47.83 -3.73 50.53
CA ASN A 792 -47.15 -3.65 51.83
C ASN A 792 -46.50 -5.01 52.15
N ILE A 793 -45.19 -4.98 52.42
CA ILE A 793 -44.37 -6.13 52.78
C ILE A 793 -43.82 -5.93 54.19
N ASP A 794 -44.06 -6.92 55.04
CA ASP A 794 -43.60 -6.97 56.43
C ASP A 794 -42.61 -8.15 56.60
N ILE A 795 -41.59 -7.97 57.44
CA ILE A 795 -40.52 -8.95 57.67
C ILE A 795 -40.60 -9.43 59.12
N ASP A 796 -41.07 -10.66 59.28
CA ASP A 796 -41.19 -11.37 60.54
C ASP A 796 -39.89 -12.13 60.84
N PHE A 797 -38.81 -11.48 61.31
CA PHE A 797 -37.78 -12.11 62.18
C PHE A 797 -36.55 -11.22 62.48
N TYR A 798 -35.91 -11.48 63.64
CA TYR A 798 -34.62 -10.93 64.06
C TYR A 798 -33.57 -12.06 64.15
N ASP A 799 -32.79 -12.30 63.09
CA ASP A 799 -31.51 -12.99 63.19
C ASP A 799 -30.53 -12.38 62.17
N GLU A 800 -29.34 -11.96 62.61
CA GLU A 800 -28.35 -11.21 61.81
C GLU A 800 -27.63 -12.07 60.75
N LYS A 801 -28.13 -13.28 60.46
CA LYS A 801 -27.49 -14.32 59.62
C LYS A 801 -28.30 -14.76 58.39
N LEU A 802 -29.27 -13.95 57.99
CA LEU A 802 -30.17 -14.23 56.86
C LEU A 802 -29.81 -13.34 55.66
N PHE A 803 -29.57 -13.95 54.51
CA PHE A 803 -29.53 -13.21 53.24
C PHE A 803 -30.95 -12.99 52.73
N LEU A 804 -31.32 -11.73 52.52
CA LEU A 804 -32.63 -11.33 52.01
C LEU A 804 -32.49 -10.60 50.68
N MET A 805 -33.16 -11.06 49.64
CA MET A 805 -33.18 -10.39 48.35
C MET A 805 -34.56 -10.43 47.71
N ILE A 806 -34.98 -9.29 47.16
CA ILE A 806 -36.27 -9.12 46.49
C ILE A 806 -36.02 -8.50 45.13
N TRP A 807 -36.59 -9.12 44.09
CA TRP A 807 -36.54 -8.60 42.73
C TRP A 807 -37.84 -8.92 42.00
N MET A 808 -38.05 -8.24 40.88
CA MET A 808 -39.17 -8.51 39.99
C MET A 808 -38.68 -9.21 38.72
N ASP A 809 -39.53 -10.05 38.14
CA ASP A 809 -39.39 -10.58 36.79
C ASP A 809 -40.76 -10.51 36.09
N TYR A 810 -40.76 -10.55 34.76
CA TYR A 810 -42.00 -10.53 33.97
C TYR A 810 -42.04 -11.73 33.05
N ASP A 811 -43.00 -12.62 33.25
CA ASP A 811 -43.21 -13.79 32.41
C ASP A 811 -44.68 -14.01 32.06
N SER A 812 -44.95 -14.34 30.80
CA SER A 812 -46.28 -14.79 30.36
C SER A 812 -47.48 -13.90 30.77
N ASN A 813 -47.33 -12.56 30.72
CA ASN A 813 -48.33 -11.58 31.17
C ASN A 813 -48.55 -11.46 32.68
N ASN A 814 -47.56 -11.88 33.45
CA ASN A 814 -47.56 -11.85 34.90
C ASN A 814 -46.25 -11.24 35.41
N LEU A 815 -46.36 -10.21 36.25
CA LEU A 815 -45.27 -9.66 37.02
C LEU A 815 -45.06 -10.54 38.25
N GLU A 816 -43.93 -11.22 38.31
CA GLU A 816 -43.55 -12.08 39.43
C GLU A 816 -42.63 -11.31 40.38
N ILE A 817 -43.06 -11.17 41.64
CA ILE A 817 -42.21 -10.64 42.71
C ILE A 817 -41.57 -11.82 43.42
N HIS A 818 -40.25 -11.91 43.34
CA HIS A 818 -39.48 -12.97 43.96
C HIS A 818 -38.93 -12.50 45.30
N PHE A 819 -39.16 -13.30 46.33
CA PHE A 819 -38.64 -13.10 47.67
C PHE A 819 -37.68 -14.23 47.98
N SER A 820 -36.44 -13.94 48.34
CA SER A 820 -35.45 -14.95 48.69
C SER A 820 -34.95 -14.74 50.11
N ALA A 821 -34.86 -15.82 50.88
CA ALA A 821 -34.33 -15.82 52.23
C ALA A 821 -33.51 -17.09 52.50
N TRP A 822 -32.21 -16.92 52.78
CA TRP A 822 -31.28 -18.03 53.00
C TRP A 822 -30.62 -17.95 54.38
N SER A 823 -30.75 -18.98 55.21
CA SER A 823 -30.03 -19.13 56.47
C SER A 823 -28.65 -19.74 56.19
N GLU A 824 -27.58 -19.24 56.84
CA GLU A 824 -26.16 -19.63 56.63
C GLU A 824 -25.32 -18.79 55.63
N VAL A 825 -25.73 -17.55 55.34
CA VAL A 825 -24.92 -16.65 54.48
C VAL A 825 -24.03 -15.72 55.33
N TYR A 826 -22.72 -16.01 55.50
CA TYR A 826 -21.67 -15.10 56.02
C TYR A 826 -20.35 -15.15 55.25
#